data_AF-A0A9D3YZ47-F1
#
_entry.id   AF-A0A9D3YZ47-F1
#
_cell.length_a   1.000
_cell.length_b   1.000
_cell.length_c   1.000
_cell.angle_alpha   90.00
_cell.angle_beta   90.00
_cell.angle_gamma   90.00
#
_symmetry.space_group_name_H-M   'P 1'
#
loop_
_entity.id
_entity.type
_entity.pdbx_description
1 polymer ?
#
loop_
_entity_poly.entity_id
_entity_poly.type
_entity_poly.pdbx_seq_one_letter_code
_entity_poly.pdbx_strand_id
1 'polypeptide(L)'
;MNPFCPTQGCFAPVAVAHAHMDYNSTFYAGGSMVTYTCNPTYELVGPPSITCIQDPAKSVYVWTPGPNCLRKVYECGPLPKITNGKHSDTYNRTVNSTVAYTCDRDFKLIGQETVACVLAINQSTATWTERPSCIPGTLGRQFVFGIPDIYLGRPEYIKMYISSTYASTVFINAPGIGFNQNITTLANTTTAVTIPDSIIATSAGLSNKAVYVATDKPVSAYVMVRNATTSDGFLLLPITAGANEFVVPSYDTVEGSLSEFLVTALEDSQVEVRLRMSTGNITIGGQSYISGQNFSFVMNKLQTYLVQHQHDLTGTHITSSKPVSVVSGNTCTNVPKDITACDFLAEQLLPVRFWQHTYLCANLKTRRNNRFRVLSLMDNNAVNIGGTQVSLNNGDFYEYVSSNDVATAVVSTHPVLVLQFAEGSYADNAIGDPSMITVPSTDNQESEYFYETPTSVSFHYASITIPTDHASGLRMDGNTISRSDEQITTINITMFSIIRVSVVAGKHHIYHVDSSVSFGVIVYGFDTDELYGFPLGLGRYVPTSIKRNKGSILPTTPYHIQTQFFIDPNFQQEIPGNPLSVKTVANVFVKTFVDNVDWKVKMRLHSCYAEQTLDGFNGSYNLINNGCEMDANTHLLSQTAHETRFVFQAFHISGLDQQLYINCDATICDTSDLMSSHQCDQRPDCAKQ
;
A
#
# COMPACT_ATOMS: atom_id res chain seq x y z
N MET A 1 4.08 66.61 -66.46
CA MET A 1 3.32 66.20 -65.26
C MET A 1 2.54 64.95 -65.66
N ASN A 2 2.93 63.79 -65.13
CA ASN A 2 2.25 62.52 -65.38
C ASN A 2 1.28 62.28 -64.20
N PRO A 3 -0.03 62.11 -64.40
CA PRO A 3 -0.98 61.98 -63.31
C PRO A 3 -0.76 60.64 -62.60
N PHE A 4 -0.60 60.70 -61.28
CA PHE A 4 -0.54 59.53 -60.40
C PHE A 4 -1.80 58.67 -60.61
N CYS A 5 -1.62 57.44 -61.07
CA CYS A 5 -2.67 56.43 -61.08
C CYS A 5 -3.02 56.11 -59.60
N PRO A 6 -4.27 56.26 -59.14
CA PRO A 6 -4.61 55.92 -57.77
C PRO A 6 -4.44 54.41 -57.61
N THR A 7 -3.48 53.99 -56.77
CA THR A 7 -3.30 52.58 -56.43
C THR A 7 -4.55 52.09 -55.70
N GLN A 8 -5.42 51.36 -56.39
CA GLN A 8 -6.64 50.76 -55.84
C GLN A 8 -6.29 49.52 -55.00
N GLY A 9 -5.52 49.71 -53.92
CA GLY A 9 -5.04 48.59 -53.12
C GLY A 9 -4.08 48.98 -52.00
N CYS A 10 -3.77 48.01 -51.16
CA CYS A 10 -2.90 48.14 -50.00
C CYS A 10 -1.49 47.63 -50.34
N PHE A 11 -0.46 48.28 -49.79
CA PHE A 11 0.89 47.72 -49.73
C PHE A 11 0.94 46.55 -48.73
N ALA A 12 2.05 45.81 -48.73
CA ALA A 12 2.26 44.69 -47.83
C ALA A 12 1.85 45.02 -46.37
N PRO A 13 1.03 44.18 -45.73
CA PRO A 13 0.62 44.42 -44.35
C PRO A 13 1.80 44.30 -43.40
N VAL A 14 1.66 44.88 -42.21
CA VAL A 14 2.71 44.80 -41.17
C VAL A 14 2.87 43.35 -40.73
N ALA A 15 4.12 42.90 -40.62
CA ALA A 15 4.42 41.57 -40.11
C ALA A 15 4.00 41.46 -38.64
N VAL A 16 3.26 40.41 -38.30
CA VAL A 16 2.91 40.08 -36.91
C VAL A 16 4.02 39.21 -36.33
N ALA A 17 4.58 39.60 -35.18
CA ALA A 17 5.63 38.84 -34.52
C ALA A 17 5.12 37.43 -34.15
N HIS A 18 5.95 36.41 -34.39
CA HIS A 18 5.61 35.00 -34.17
C HIS A 18 4.41 34.48 -35.00
N ALA A 19 4.14 35.09 -36.16
CA ALA A 19 3.13 34.62 -37.11
C ALA A 19 3.71 34.43 -38.52
N HIS A 20 3.05 33.57 -39.30
CA HIS A 20 3.27 33.38 -40.74
C HIS A 20 2.02 33.81 -41.51
N MET A 21 2.19 34.48 -42.65
CA MET A 21 1.10 34.88 -43.55
C MET A 21 0.92 33.86 -44.69
N ASP A 22 -0.32 33.50 -45.00
CA ASP A 22 -0.67 32.57 -46.08
C ASP A 22 -0.18 33.02 -47.47
N TYR A 23 -0.13 34.33 -47.72
CA TYR A 23 0.28 34.89 -48.99
C TYR A 23 1.08 36.19 -48.81
N ASN A 24 2.30 36.23 -49.37
CA ASN A 24 3.23 37.36 -49.24
C ASN A 24 3.49 38.05 -50.59
N SER A 25 2.93 39.24 -50.77
CA SER A 25 3.08 40.10 -51.94
C SER A 25 3.45 41.52 -51.50
N THR A 26 4.10 42.29 -52.36
CA THR A 26 4.39 43.71 -52.08
C THR A 26 3.16 44.62 -52.28
N PHE A 27 2.12 44.13 -52.98
CA PHE A 27 0.88 44.88 -53.27
C PHE A 27 -0.35 43.98 -53.37
N TYR A 28 -1.49 44.45 -52.88
CA TYR A 28 -2.77 43.74 -52.80
C TYR A 28 -3.91 44.62 -53.30
N ALA A 29 -4.75 44.11 -54.19
CA ALA A 29 -5.92 44.83 -54.69
C ALA A 29 -6.96 45.08 -53.57
N GLY A 30 -7.78 46.13 -53.71
CA GLY A 30 -8.91 46.36 -52.79
C GLY A 30 -9.83 45.15 -52.70
N GLY A 31 -10.17 44.74 -51.47
CA GLY A 31 -10.93 43.53 -51.16
C GLY A 31 -10.08 42.26 -50.94
N SER A 32 -8.76 42.30 -51.18
CA SER A 32 -7.87 41.15 -50.87
C SER A 32 -7.85 40.84 -49.38
N MET A 33 -7.68 39.56 -49.04
CA MET A 33 -7.58 39.05 -47.67
C MET A 33 -6.25 38.34 -47.45
N VAL A 34 -5.64 38.55 -46.29
CA VAL A 34 -4.42 37.85 -45.84
C VAL A 34 -4.69 37.20 -44.49
N THR A 35 -4.34 35.93 -44.34
CA THR A 35 -4.57 35.16 -43.11
C THR A 35 -3.24 34.91 -42.38
N TYR A 36 -3.25 35.13 -41.08
CA TYR A 36 -2.11 34.88 -40.20
C TYR A 36 -2.29 33.56 -39.44
N THR A 37 -1.21 32.81 -39.33
CA THR A 37 -1.11 31.60 -38.49
C THR A 37 0.02 31.79 -37.50
N CYS A 38 -0.24 31.67 -36.19
CA CYS A 38 0.80 31.79 -35.18
C CYS A 38 1.77 30.60 -35.22
N ASN A 39 3.03 30.85 -34.87
CA ASN A 39 4.05 29.83 -34.66
C ASN A 39 3.63 28.86 -33.55
N PRO A 40 4.16 27.61 -33.52
CA PRO A 40 3.93 26.68 -32.42
C PRO A 40 4.21 27.33 -31.06
N THR A 41 3.36 27.05 -30.06
CA THR A 41 3.34 27.65 -28.69
C THR A 41 2.82 29.09 -28.58
N TYR A 42 2.28 29.68 -29.65
CA TYR A 42 1.60 30.99 -29.63
C TYR A 42 0.12 30.84 -30.03
N GLU A 43 -0.75 31.61 -29.40
CA GLU A 43 -2.19 31.65 -29.64
C GLU A 43 -2.59 32.94 -30.36
N LEU A 44 -3.45 32.82 -31.36
CA LEU A 44 -3.93 33.94 -32.17
C LEU A 44 -5.04 34.68 -31.45
N VAL A 45 -4.82 35.94 -31.10
CA VAL A 45 -5.79 36.82 -30.46
C VAL A 45 -6.19 37.93 -31.44
N GLY A 46 -7.46 37.91 -31.86
CA GLY A 46 -8.02 38.84 -32.83
C GLY A 46 -8.50 38.14 -34.11
N PRO A 47 -8.86 38.90 -35.15
CA PRO A 47 -9.31 38.32 -36.42
C PRO A 47 -8.14 37.60 -37.12
N PRO A 48 -8.31 36.33 -37.55
CA PRO A 48 -7.23 35.57 -38.18
C PRO A 48 -6.84 36.12 -39.55
N SER A 49 -7.72 36.90 -40.18
CA SER A 49 -7.49 37.49 -41.48
C SER A 49 -7.75 38.99 -41.47
N ILE A 50 -6.94 39.72 -42.24
CA ILE A 50 -7.12 41.14 -42.50
C ILE A 50 -7.58 41.36 -43.94
N THR A 51 -8.40 42.38 -44.15
CA THR A 51 -8.94 42.74 -45.46
C THR A 51 -8.50 44.14 -45.85
N CYS A 52 -8.08 44.30 -47.11
CA CYS A 52 -7.73 45.60 -47.66
C CYS A 52 -9.01 46.35 -48.04
N ILE A 53 -9.37 47.39 -47.28
CA ILE A 53 -10.60 48.17 -47.47
C ILE A 53 -10.29 49.62 -47.80
N GLN A 54 -11.20 50.30 -48.48
CA GLN A 54 -11.10 51.73 -48.71
C GLN A 54 -11.50 52.49 -47.43
N ASP A 55 -10.64 53.37 -46.93
CA ASP A 55 -10.96 54.22 -45.78
C ASP A 55 -12.12 55.17 -46.18
N PRO A 56 -13.26 55.18 -45.47
CA PRO A 56 -14.38 56.04 -45.84
C PRO A 56 -14.09 57.54 -45.66
N ALA A 57 -13.13 57.89 -44.79
CA ALA A 57 -12.77 59.27 -44.47
C ALA A 57 -11.56 59.78 -45.26
N LYS A 58 -10.79 58.88 -45.88
CA LYS A 58 -9.58 59.20 -46.66
C LYS A 58 -9.64 58.39 -47.94
N SER A 59 -9.42 58.98 -49.12
CA SER A 59 -9.46 58.24 -50.41
C SER A 59 -8.27 57.28 -50.61
N VAL A 60 -7.89 56.50 -49.59
CA VAL A 60 -6.74 55.60 -49.52
C VAL A 60 -7.22 54.23 -49.02
N TYR A 61 -6.57 53.16 -49.47
CA TYR A 61 -6.83 51.79 -49.00
C TYR A 61 -5.97 51.46 -47.77
N VAL A 62 -6.58 50.87 -46.75
CA VAL A 62 -5.94 50.47 -45.50
C VAL A 62 -6.35 49.05 -45.12
N TRP A 63 -5.46 48.35 -44.42
CA TRP A 63 -5.77 47.05 -43.84
C TRP A 63 -6.67 47.21 -42.61
N THR A 64 -7.62 46.31 -42.43
CA THR A 64 -8.31 46.15 -41.14
C THR A 64 -7.30 45.77 -40.03
N PRO A 65 -7.60 46.05 -38.74
CA PRO A 65 -6.73 45.66 -37.63
C PRO A 65 -6.40 44.16 -37.64
N GLY A 66 -5.11 43.81 -37.50
CA GLY A 66 -4.61 42.44 -37.51
C GLY A 66 -4.52 41.78 -36.14
N PRO A 67 -4.28 40.45 -36.09
CA PRO A 67 -4.19 39.70 -34.85
C PRO A 67 -2.84 39.89 -34.15
N ASN A 68 -2.78 39.48 -32.89
CA ASN A 68 -1.53 39.30 -32.16
C ASN A 68 -1.32 37.82 -31.84
N CYS A 69 -0.08 37.35 -31.93
CA CYS A 69 0.30 36.03 -31.44
C CYS A 69 0.89 36.16 -30.04
N LEU A 70 0.14 35.72 -29.04
CA LEU A 70 0.59 35.74 -27.64
C LEU A 70 1.12 34.37 -27.25
N ARG A 71 2.23 34.33 -26.50
CA ARG A 71 2.81 33.07 -26.05
C ARG A 71 1.81 32.34 -25.15
N LYS A 72 1.52 31.09 -25.47
CA LYS A 72 0.66 30.23 -24.66
C LYS A 72 1.42 29.86 -23.39
N VAL A 73 0.93 30.33 -22.25
CA VAL A 73 1.44 29.95 -20.93
C VAL A 73 0.72 28.68 -20.52
N TYR A 74 1.48 27.58 -20.42
CA TYR A 74 0.95 26.33 -19.91
C TYR A 74 1.21 26.28 -18.41
N GLU A 75 0.15 26.03 -17.66
CA GLU A 75 0.19 25.87 -16.21
C GLU A 75 -0.35 24.49 -15.83
N CYS A 76 0.28 23.88 -14.85
CA CYS A 76 -0.24 22.67 -14.24
C CYS A 76 -1.49 22.98 -13.39
N GLY A 77 -2.39 22.00 -13.27
CA GLY A 77 -3.54 22.08 -12.37
C GLY A 77 -3.12 22.26 -10.89
N PRO A 78 -4.07 22.56 -9.98
CA PRO A 78 -3.77 22.56 -8.55
C PRO A 78 -3.20 21.23 -8.09
N LEU A 79 -2.20 21.28 -7.20
CA LEU A 79 -1.65 20.09 -6.56
C LEU A 79 -2.71 19.45 -5.65
N PRO A 80 -2.90 18.12 -5.74
CA PRO A 80 -3.76 17.42 -4.81
C PRO A 80 -3.09 17.35 -3.43
N LYS A 81 -3.91 17.45 -2.39
CA LYS A 81 -3.47 17.09 -1.04
C LYS A 81 -3.16 15.60 -0.99
N ILE A 82 -2.15 15.23 -0.22
CA ILE A 82 -1.80 13.83 0.05
C ILE A 82 -2.23 13.47 1.46
N THR A 83 -2.67 12.24 1.68
CA THR A 83 -3.05 11.76 3.02
C THR A 83 -1.83 11.78 3.93
N ASN A 84 -1.98 12.28 5.15
CA ASN A 84 -0.89 12.40 6.13
C ASN A 84 0.31 13.23 5.65
N GLY A 85 0.05 14.24 4.82
CA GLY A 85 1.06 15.18 4.35
C GLY A 85 0.48 16.44 3.74
N LYS A 86 1.36 17.38 3.42
CA LYS A 86 1.04 18.72 2.95
C LYS A 86 2.12 19.23 2.01
N HIS A 87 1.74 20.15 1.13
CA HIS A 87 2.66 20.98 0.37
C HIS A 87 2.45 22.45 0.76
N SER A 88 3.27 23.36 0.22
CA SER A 88 3.11 24.80 0.48
C SER A 88 1.73 25.29 0.01
N ASP A 89 1.06 26.14 0.79
CA ASP A 89 -0.26 26.70 0.45
C ASP A 89 -0.23 27.59 -0.79
N THR A 90 0.93 28.20 -1.07
CA THR A 90 1.19 29.01 -2.26
C THR A 90 2.37 28.42 -3.04
N TYR A 91 2.19 28.25 -4.35
CA TYR A 91 3.18 27.66 -5.24
C TYR A 91 3.00 28.14 -6.69
N ASN A 92 4.10 28.11 -7.45
CA ASN A 92 4.07 28.40 -8.88
C ASN A 92 3.56 27.17 -9.66
N ARG A 93 2.77 27.40 -10.71
CA ARG A 93 2.20 26.36 -11.58
C ARG A 93 2.75 26.40 -13.00
N THR A 94 3.65 27.32 -13.34
CA THR A 94 4.24 27.39 -14.68
C THR A 94 5.14 26.19 -14.95
N VAL A 95 5.24 25.76 -16.20
CA VAL A 95 6.19 24.72 -16.62
C VAL A 95 7.61 24.99 -16.07
N ASN A 96 8.27 23.93 -15.59
CA ASN A 96 9.54 23.90 -14.87
C ASN A 96 9.52 24.40 -13.43
N SER A 97 8.37 24.79 -12.89
CA SER A 97 8.24 25.02 -11.44
C SER A 97 8.28 23.71 -10.66
N THR A 98 8.77 23.77 -9.42
CA THR A 98 8.79 22.62 -8.49
C THR A 98 8.12 22.99 -7.17
N VAL A 99 7.51 21.99 -6.53
CA VAL A 99 6.86 22.15 -5.22
C VAL A 99 7.21 20.98 -4.33
N ALA A 100 7.68 21.28 -3.13
CA ALA A 100 8.00 20.28 -2.12
C ALA A 100 6.76 19.86 -1.31
N TYR A 101 6.66 18.55 -1.07
CA TYR A 101 5.74 17.96 -0.13
C TYR A 101 6.46 17.63 1.18
N THR A 102 5.71 17.63 2.26
CA THR A 102 6.16 17.28 3.61
C THR A 102 5.11 16.38 4.25
N CYS A 103 5.52 15.32 4.92
CA CYS A 103 4.57 14.47 5.63
C CYS A 103 4.20 15.07 6.99
N ASP A 104 3.00 14.73 7.44
CA ASP A 104 2.56 14.97 8.80
C ASP A 104 3.43 14.18 9.78
N ARG A 105 3.36 14.57 11.05
CA ARG A 105 4.18 13.98 12.11
C ARG A 105 3.97 12.46 12.15
N ASP A 106 5.06 11.69 12.23
CA ASP A 106 5.08 10.21 12.28
C ASP A 106 4.86 9.48 10.94
N PHE A 107 4.86 10.22 9.82
CA PHE A 107 4.79 9.66 8.47
C PHE A 107 6.08 9.96 7.69
N LYS A 108 6.49 9.02 6.84
CA LYS A 108 7.66 9.12 5.98
C LYS A 108 7.24 9.39 4.53
N LEU A 109 7.95 10.30 3.86
CA LEU A 109 7.70 10.64 2.46
C LEU A 109 8.36 9.61 1.54
N ILE A 110 7.59 9.06 0.60
CA ILE A 110 8.03 8.11 -0.42
C ILE A 110 7.76 8.67 -1.81
N GLY A 111 8.73 8.52 -2.71
CA GLY A 111 8.75 9.19 -4.01
C GLY A 111 9.62 10.44 -3.98
N GLN A 112 9.54 11.25 -5.03
CA GLN A 112 10.31 12.49 -5.10
C GLN A 112 9.72 13.53 -4.13
N GLU A 113 10.54 14.10 -3.25
CA GLU A 113 10.12 15.15 -2.30
C GLU A 113 9.50 16.34 -3.03
N THR A 114 9.99 16.63 -4.24
CA THR A 114 9.48 17.68 -5.10
C THR A 114 8.78 17.11 -6.31
N VAL A 115 7.60 17.62 -6.62
CA VAL A 115 6.96 17.43 -7.93
C VAL A 115 7.32 18.58 -8.86
N ALA A 116 7.48 18.29 -10.15
CA ALA A 116 7.79 19.27 -11.18
C ALA A 116 6.62 19.44 -12.16
N CYS A 117 6.34 20.68 -12.57
CA CYS A 117 5.36 20.95 -13.61
C CYS A 117 6.01 20.75 -14.97
N VAL A 118 5.60 19.74 -15.72
CA VAL A 118 6.18 19.38 -17.02
C VAL A 118 5.15 19.51 -18.13
N LEU A 119 5.61 19.82 -19.34
CA LEU A 119 4.75 19.82 -20.53
C LEU A 119 4.50 18.36 -20.95
N ALA A 120 3.24 17.99 -21.17
CA ALA A 120 2.88 16.67 -21.65
C ALA A 120 3.54 16.37 -23.01
N ILE A 121 3.74 15.09 -23.32
CA ILE A 121 4.49 14.62 -24.51
C ILE A 121 3.88 15.15 -25.82
N ASN A 122 2.55 15.37 -25.84
CA ASN A 122 1.80 15.96 -26.95
C ASN A 122 1.89 17.49 -27.05
N GLN A 123 2.64 18.14 -26.15
CA GLN A 123 2.88 19.59 -26.07
C GLN A 123 1.61 20.46 -25.99
N SER A 124 0.48 19.88 -25.59
CA SER A 124 -0.81 20.56 -25.56
C SER A 124 -1.32 20.88 -24.16
N THR A 125 -0.78 20.25 -23.11
CA THR A 125 -1.14 20.46 -21.70
C THR A 125 0.10 20.39 -20.79
N ALA A 126 0.01 20.90 -19.57
CA ALA A 126 1.04 20.75 -18.54
C ALA A 126 0.50 19.94 -17.36
N THR A 127 1.32 19.03 -16.84
CA THR A 127 0.95 18.10 -15.75
C THR A 127 2.06 18.01 -14.72
N TRP A 128 1.71 17.79 -13.46
CA TRP A 128 2.68 17.49 -12.42
C TRP A 128 3.28 16.09 -12.62
N THR A 129 4.55 15.91 -12.27
CA THR A 129 5.17 14.59 -12.13
C THR A 129 4.49 13.78 -11.01
N GLU A 130 4.81 12.49 -10.95
CA GLU A 130 4.26 11.58 -9.93
C GLU A 130 4.43 12.16 -8.51
N ARG A 131 3.32 12.19 -7.76
CA ARG A 131 3.27 12.74 -6.41
C ARG A 131 3.85 11.75 -5.38
N PRO A 132 4.48 12.25 -4.31
CA PRO A 132 4.91 11.38 -3.24
C PRO A 132 3.73 10.89 -2.38
N SER A 133 3.97 9.83 -1.61
CA SER A 133 3.04 9.27 -0.62
C SER A 133 3.61 9.41 0.79
N CYS A 134 2.75 9.68 1.76
CA CYS A 134 3.12 9.74 3.18
C CYS A 134 2.59 8.52 3.92
N ILE A 135 3.53 7.75 4.46
CA ILE A 135 3.28 6.37 4.84
C ILE A 135 3.75 6.12 6.28
N PRO A 136 3.00 5.36 7.10
CA PRO A 136 3.49 4.94 8.40
C PRO A 136 4.75 4.09 8.24
N GLY A 137 5.76 4.33 9.06
CA GLY A 137 6.91 3.44 9.21
C GLY A 137 6.83 2.67 10.53
N THR A 138 7.87 1.90 10.83
CA THR A 138 8.01 1.22 12.13
C THR A 138 8.50 2.12 13.25
N LEU A 139 9.03 3.30 12.88
CA LEU A 139 9.29 4.37 13.82
C LEU A 139 7.99 5.06 14.20
N GLY A 140 7.68 5.09 15.50
CA GLY A 140 6.54 5.85 16.00
C GLY A 140 6.76 6.40 17.39
N ARG A 141 5.79 7.20 17.83
CA ARG A 141 5.83 7.87 19.14
C ARG A 141 4.94 7.24 20.18
N GLN A 142 4.02 6.39 19.76
CA GLN A 142 3.03 5.80 20.63
C GLN A 142 2.83 4.34 20.25
N PHE A 143 2.85 3.47 21.24
CA PHE A 143 2.66 2.03 21.08
C PHE A 143 1.67 1.54 22.12
N VAL A 144 0.88 0.54 21.74
CA VAL A 144 -0.01 -0.18 22.64
C VAL A 144 0.12 -1.66 22.33
N PHE A 145 0.41 -2.45 23.36
CA PHE A 145 0.54 -3.90 23.24
C PHE A 145 0.09 -4.61 24.52
N GLY A 146 -0.10 -5.92 24.42
CA GLY A 146 -0.27 -6.83 25.55
C GLY A 146 0.53 -8.10 25.29
N ILE A 147 0.65 -8.97 26.29
CA ILE A 147 1.29 -10.28 26.16
C ILE A 147 0.24 -11.36 26.44
N PRO A 148 0.02 -12.30 25.51
CA PRO A 148 -0.92 -13.40 25.71
C PRO A 148 -0.34 -14.41 26.71
N ASP A 149 -1.06 -15.51 26.98
CA ASP A 149 -0.70 -16.41 28.07
C ASP A 149 0.54 -17.26 27.75
N ILE A 150 1.19 -17.83 28.76
CA ILE A 150 2.38 -18.67 28.58
C ILE A 150 2.30 -19.90 29.47
N TYR A 151 2.53 -21.09 28.87
CA TYR A 151 2.30 -22.37 29.53
C TYR A 151 3.13 -22.60 30.81
N LEU A 152 4.36 -22.07 30.89
CA LEU A 152 5.29 -22.31 32.01
C LEU A 152 5.22 -21.28 33.16
N GLY A 153 4.15 -20.47 33.22
CA GLY A 153 3.95 -19.53 34.33
C GLY A 153 4.75 -18.22 34.19
N ARG A 154 5.64 -17.90 35.14
CA ARG A 154 6.33 -16.60 35.17
C ARG A 154 7.60 -16.61 34.30
N PRO A 155 7.73 -15.72 33.30
CA PRO A 155 8.97 -15.59 32.54
C PRO A 155 10.10 -15.08 33.44
N GLU A 156 11.34 -15.41 33.10
CA GLU A 156 12.52 -14.81 33.74
C GLU A 156 12.54 -13.30 33.57
N TYR A 157 12.15 -12.83 32.37
CA TYR A 157 11.91 -11.42 32.12
C TYR A 157 10.94 -11.21 30.94
N ILE A 158 10.29 -10.05 30.98
CA ILE A 158 9.76 -9.38 29.78
C ILE A 158 10.61 -8.13 29.59
N LYS A 159 11.25 -8.00 28.44
CA LYS A 159 12.07 -6.82 28.11
C LYS A 159 11.54 -6.15 26.87
N MET A 160 11.25 -4.86 26.99
CA MET A 160 11.02 -3.99 25.84
C MET A 160 12.34 -3.30 25.48
N TYR A 161 12.69 -3.34 24.21
CA TYR A 161 13.87 -2.68 23.68
C TYR A 161 13.42 -1.51 22.83
N ILE A 162 14.03 -0.35 23.02
CA ILE A 162 13.69 0.90 22.34
C ILE A 162 14.95 1.43 21.68
N SER A 163 14.85 1.79 20.40
CA SER A 163 15.97 2.35 19.65
C SER A 163 15.54 3.52 18.76
N SER A 164 16.45 4.47 18.55
CA SER A 164 16.22 5.66 17.73
C SER A 164 17.53 6.34 17.38
N THR A 165 17.53 7.13 16.30
CA THR A 165 18.62 8.06 15.97
C THR A 165 18.63 9.31 16.85
N TYR A 166 17.60 9.49 17.69
CA TYR A 166 17.48 10.60 18.62
C TYR A 166 17.49 10.12 20.08
N ALA A 167 18.15 10.89 20.94
CA ALA A 167 17.92 10.77 22.38
C ALA A 167 16.47 11.16 22.67
N SER A 168 15.77 10.33 23.44
CA SER A 168 14.32 10.44 23.60
C SER A 168 13.92 10.26 25.06
N THR A 169 12.86 10.94 25.46
CA THR A 169 12.12 10.66 26.70
C THR A 169 11.00 9.66 26.39
N VAL A 170 10.89 8.62 27.22
CA VAL A 170 9.89 7.56 27.04
C VAL A 170 9.10 7.41 28.33
N PHE A 171 7.78 7.52 28.22
CA PHE A 171 6.82 7.17 29.27
C PHE A 171 6.21 5.81 28.96
N ILE A 172 6.30 4.89 29.91
CA ILE A 172 5.74 3.54 29.82
C ILE A 172 4.72 3.41 30.94
N ASN A 173 3.51 2.95 30.61
CA ASN A 173 2.40 2.88 31.54
C ASN A 173 1.56 1.63 31.29
N ALA A 174 1.35 0.82 32.32
CA ALA A 174 0.35 -0.25 32.33
C ALA A 174 -0.62 0.00 33.51
N PRO A 175 -1.71 0.76 33.29
CA PRO A 175 -2.52 1.29 34.37
C PRO A 175 -3.25 0.21 35.15
N GLY A 176 -3.67 -0.87 34.48
CA GLY A 176 -4.40 -1.96 35.12
C GLY A 176 -3.58 -2.80 36.10
N ILE A 177 -2.25 -2.62 36.12
CA ILE A 177 -1.35 -3.22 37.12
C ILE A 177 -0.63 -2.17 37.97
N GLY A 178 -0.95 -0.88 37.82
CA GLY A 178 -0.30 0.22 38.54
C GLY A 178 1.16 0.46 38.16
N PHE A 179 1.63 -0.02 37.01
CA PHE A 179 3.00 0.18 36.55
C PHE A 179 3.12 1.47 35.75
N ASN A 180 4.11 2.29 36.09
CA ASN A 180 4.51 3.46 35.32
C ASN A 180 6.01 3.69 35.46
N GLN A 181 6.65 4.10 34.37
CA GLN A 181 8.08 4.38 34.34
C GLN A 181 8.38 5.47 33.32
N ASN A 182 9.25 6.40 33.70
CA ASN A 182 9.87 7.37 32.79
C ASN A 182 11.34 7.01 32.62
N ILE A 183 11.81 6.96 31.38
CA ILE A 183 13.21 6.75 31.06
C ILE A 183 13.69 7.76 30.01
N THR A 184 15.01 7.87 29.89
CA THR A 184 15.68 8.55 28.78
C THR A 184 16.48 7.54 27.99
N THR A 185 16.32 7.51 26.68
CA THR A 185 17.14 6.72 25.76
C THR A 185 18.24 7.58 25.16
N LEU A 186 19.37 6.96 24.81
CA LEU A 186 20.44 7.60 24.06
C LEU A 186 20.18 7.46 22.56
N ALA A 187 20.72 8.39 21.77
CA ALA A 187 20.70 8.32 20.31
C ALA A 187 21.59 7.19 19.80
N ASN A 188 21.22 6.63 18.64
CA ASN A 188 22.00 5.65 17.86
C ASN A 188 22.35 4.38 18.65
N THR A 189 21.47 3.98 19.58
CA THR A 189 21.65 2.77 20.37
C THR A 189 20.29 2.25 20.84
N THR A 190 20.27 1.00 21.27
CA THR A 190 19.13 0.36 21.93
C THR A 190 19.19 0.59 23.44
N THR A 191 18.02 0.74 24.06
CA THR A 191 17.80 0.80 25.51
C THR A 191 16.80 -0.28 25.89
N ALA A 192 17.19 -1.20 26.77
CA ALA A 192 16.32 -2.25 27.30
C ALA A 192 15.60 -1.79 28.57
N VAL A 193 14.33 -2.14 28.70
CA VAL A 193 13.47 -1.85 29.85
C VAL A 193 12.76 -3.12 30.28
N THR A 194 12.89 -3.49 31.55
CA THR A 194 12.13 -4.61 32.11
C THR A 194 10.68 -4.21 32.35
N ILE A 195 9.75 -5.00 31.81
CA ILE A 195 8.32 -4.85 32.02
C ILE A 195 7.85 -5.92 33.03
N PRO A 196 6.97 -5.58 34.00
CA PRO A 196 6.48 -6.57 34.96
C PRO A 196 5.70 -7.70 34.30
N ASP A 197 5.93 -8.95 34.71
CA ASP A 197 5.21 -10.16 34.25
C ASP A 197 3.69 -10.09 34.48
N SER A 198 3.24 -9.29 35.46
CA SER A 198 1.82 -9.08 35.73
C SER A 198 1.02 -8.49 34.56
N ILE A 199 1.66 -8.02 33.48
CA ILE A 199 1.01 -7.64 32.22
C ILE A 199 0.58 -8.82 31.34
N ILE A 200 0.94 -10.06 31.69
CA ILE A 200 0.47 -11.26 30.97
C ILE A 200 -1.04 -11.41 31.19
N ALA A 201 -1.77 -11.65 30.11
CA ALA A 201 -3.17 -12.03 30.16
C ALA A 201 -3.29 -13.55 30.39
N THR A 202 -3.44 -13.97 31.65
CA THR A 202 -3.45 -15.40 32.05
C THR A 202 -4.84 -16.05 32.03
N SER A 203 -5.86 -15.37 31.48
CA SER A 203 -7.25 -15.84 31.52
C SER A 203 -8.04 -15.28 30.36
N ALA A 204 -8.78 -16.15 29.67
CA ALA A 204 -9.64 -15.78 28.56
C ALA A 204 -10.67 -14.71 28.96
N GLY A 205 -10.98 -13.81 28.02
CA GLY A 205 -11.90 -12.70 28.18
C GLY A 205 -11.22 -11.37 28.49
N LEU A 206 -12.01 -10.44 29.03
CA LEU A 206 -11.62 -9.05 29.25
C LEU A 206 -10.67 -8.90 30.44
N SER A 207 -9.62 -8.12 30.27
CA SER A 207 -8.67 -7.76 31.33
C SER A 207 -8.08 -6.36 31.09
N ASN A 208 -7.35 -5.83 32.08
CA ASN A 208 -6.67 -4.53 31.99
C ASN A 208 -5.16 -4.75 31.97
N LYS A 209 -4.65 -5.38 30.91
CA LYS A 209 -3.24 -5.81 30.80
C LYS A 209 -2.43 -5.04 29.75
N ALA A 210 -3.03 -4.03 29.12
CA ALA A 210 -2.36 -3.24 28.09
C ALA A 210 -1.18 -2.43 28.66
N VAL A 211 -0.10 -2.38 27.88
CA VAL A 211 1.03 -1.48 28.06
C VAL A 211 0.92 -0.38 27.02
N TYR A 212 0.94 0.87 27.48
CA TYR A 212 1.01 2.07 26.67
C TYR A 212 2.42 2.66 26.76
N VAL A 213 2.98 3.01 25.61
CA VAL A 213 4.28 3.67 25.50
C VAL A 213 4.09 4.99 24.76
N ALA A 214 4.67 6.07 25.26
CA ALA A 214 4.67 7.38 24.62
C ALA A 214 6.08 7.99 24.62
N THR A 215 6.49 8.59 23.51
CA THR A 215 7.81 9.20 23.33
C THR A 215 7.72 10.56 22.66
N ASP A 216 8.70 11.43 22.91
CA ASP A 216 8.76 12.76 22.28
C ASP A 216 9.35 12.73 20.85
N LYS A 217 10.21 11.75 20.56
CA LYS A 217 10.81 11.47 19.24
C LYS A 217 10.38 10.09 18.71
N PRO A 218 10.39 9.86 17.38
CA PRO A 218 10.07 8.55 16.82
C PRO A 218 11.11 7.52 17.27
N VAL A 219 10.65 6.36 17.71
CA VAL A 219 11.48 5.23 18.12
C VAL A 219 11.00 3.96 17.41
N SER A 220 11.88 2.98 17.22
CA SER A 220 11.48 1.59 17.00
C SER A 220 11.43 0.89 18.36
N ALA A 221 10.52 -0.06 18.53
CA ALA A 221 10.46 -0.86 19.74
C ALA A 221 10.08 -2.31 19.43
N TYR A 222 10.60 -3.23 20.22
CA TYR A 222 10.23 -4.65 20.18
C TYR A 222 10.22 -5.20 21.60
N VAL A 223 9.50 -6.29 21.81
CA VAL A 223 9.43 -6.97 23.10
C VAL A 223 9.95 -8.39 22.98
N MET A 224 10.62 -8.86 24.02
CA MET A 224 11.03 -10.25 24.18
C MET A 224 10.47 -10.76 25.50
N VAL A 225 9.80 -11.90 25.43
CA VAL A 225 9.35 -12.70 26.57
C VAL A 225 10.29 -13.89 26.66
N ARG A 226 10.97 -14.06 27.79
CA ARG A 226 11.94 -15.15 27.94
C ARG A 226 11.76 -15.90 29.25
N ASN A 227 11.89 -17.21 29.16
CA ASN A 227 12.15 -18.14 30.25
C ASN A 227 13.33 -19.06 29.86
N ALA A 228 13.82 -19.89 30.78
CA ALA A 228 15.00 -20.74 30.54
C ALA A 228 14.87 -21.74 29.38
N THR A 229 13.65 -22.10 29.00
CA THR A 229 13.33 -23.16 28.02
C THR A 229 12.18 -22.77 27.10
N THR A 230 11.89 -21.47 26.99
CA THR A 230 10.85 -20.95 26.11
C THR A 230 11.02 -19.45 25.93
N SER A 231 10.97 -18.97 24.71
CA SER A 231 11.01 -17.54 24.43
C SER A 231 10.32 -17.23 23.13
N ASP A 232 9.79 -16.03 23.01
CA ASP A 232 9.59 -15.44 21.70
C ASP A 232 9.65 -13.92 21.82
N GLY A 233 9.69 -13.24 20.68
CA GLY A 233 9.65 -11.79 20.65
C GLY A 233 8.93 -11.29 19.42
N PHE A 234 8.51 -10.03 19.47
CA PHE A 234 7.83 -9.42 18.34
C PHE A 234 8.08 -7.92 18.27
N LEU A 235 7.98 -7.39 17.05
CA LEU A 235 8.08 -5.97 16.76
C LEU A 235 6.84 -5.24 17.26
N LEU A 236 7.02 -4.13 17.96
CA LEU A 236 5.90 -3.27 18.35
C LEU A 236 5.51 -2.35 17.20
N LEU A 237 4.25 -2.43 16.78
CA LEU A 237 3.71 -1.53 15.77
C LEU A 237 3.21 -0.23 16.42
N PRO A 238 3.54 0.95 15.85
CA PRO A 238 3.06 2.21 16.38
C PRO A 238 1.56 2.37 16.14
N ILE A 239 0.86 3.14 16.99
CA ILE A 239 -0.58 3.35 16.86
C ILE A 239 -0.98 4.00 15.52
N THR A 240 -0.04 4.71 14.87
CA THR A 240 -0.21 5.30 13.54
C THR A 240 -0.35 4.26 12.44
N ALA A 241 -0.03 2.99 12.72
CA ALA A 241 -0.41 1.88 11.85
C ALA A 241 -1.95 1.80 11.67
N GLY A 242 -2.74 2.38 12.59
CA GLY A 242 -4.16 2.69 12.41
C GLY A 242 -4.95 1.48 11.91
N ALA A 243 -5.07 0.47 12.75
CA ALA A 243 -5.36 -0.89 12.34
C ALA A 243 -6.69 -1.40 12.90
N ASN A 244 -7.60 -1.74 12.00
CA ASN A 244 -8.95 -2.16 12.37
C ASN A 244 -9.30 -3.56 11.87
N GLU A 245 -8.44 -4.21 11.09
CA GLU A 245 -8.70 -5.49 10.43
C GLU A 245 -7.47 -6.41 10.47
N PHE A 246 -7.65 -7.63 10.98
CA PHE A 246 -6.58 -8.61 11.19
C PHE A 246 -7.04 -10.03 10.87
N VAL A 247 -6.09 -10.89 10.55
CA VAL A 247 -6.30 -12.35 10.50
C VAL A 247 -5.31 -13.01 11.41
N VAL A 248 -5.80 -13.92 12.26
CA VAL A 248 -5.03 -14.66 13.25
C VAL A 248 -4.32 -15.83 12.56
N PRO A 249 -2.98 -15.87 12.53
CA PRO A 249 -2.19 -17.08 12.38
C PRO A 249 -1.85 -17.69 13.75
N SER A 250 -2.02 -18.99 13.89
CA SER A 250 -1.56 -19.75 15.07
C SER A 250 -1.02 -21.10 14.62
N TYR A 251 -0.78 -22.03 15.54
CA TYR A 251 -0.48 -23.42 15.24
C TYR A 251 -1.39 -24.37 16.03
N ASP A 252 -1.48 -25.62 15.60
CA ASP A 252 -2.25 -26.64 16.33
C ASP A 252 -1.48 -27.12 17.57
N THR A 253 -2.20 -27.35 18.67
CA THR A 253 -1.57 -27.42 20.00
C THR A 253 -1.19 -28.84 20.41
N VAL A 254 -0.33 -28.93 21.42
CA VAL A 254 -0.13 -30.16 22.20
C VAL A 254 -1.21 -30.28 23.28
N GLU A 255 -1.46 -31.50 23.75
CA GLU A 255 -2.45 -31.75 24.81
C GLU A 255 -2.18 -30.88 26.05
N GLY A 256 -3.20 -30.15 26.51
CA GLY A 256 -3.09 -29.24 27.65
C GLY A 256 -2.59 -27.82 27.34
N SER A 257 -2.30 -27.51 26.08
CA SER A 257 -1.91 -26.16 25.62
C SER A 257 -3.00 -25.52 24.74
N LEU A 258 -2.84 -24.22 24.44
CA LEU A 258 -3.84 -23.42 23.75
C LEU A 258 -3.20 -22.61 22.62
N SER A 259 -3.90 -22.52 21.49
CA SER A 259 -3.69 -21.46 20.49
C SER A 259 -4.45 -20.23 20.98
N GLU A 260 -3.97 -19.05 20.65
CA GLU A 260 -4.53 -17.83 21.23
C GLU A 260 -4.29 -16.58 20.40
N PHE A 261 -5.15 -15.59 20.66
CA PHE A 261 -4.89 -14.21 20.26
C PHE A 261 -5.38 -13.24 21.33
N LEU A 262 -4.68 -12.13 21.45
CA LEU A 262 -4.94 -11.06 22.39
C LEU A 262 -5.21 -9.77 21.63
N VAL A 263 -6.44 -9.27 21.73
CA VAL A 263 -6.80 -7.94 21.22
C VAL A 263 -6.51 -6.90 22.30
N THR A 264 -5.89 -5.78 21.94
CA THR A 264 -5.62 -4.65 22.82
C THR A 264 -6.19 -3.37 22.23
N ALA A 265 -7.06 -2.67 22.97
CA ALA A 265 -7.76 -1.50 22.47
C ALA A 265 -6.89 -0.22 22.58
N LEU A 266 -6.67 0.48 21.45
CA LEU A 266 -5.98 1.78 21.43
C LEU A 266 -6.95 2.93 21.78
N GLU A 267 -8.22 2.74 21.43
CA GLU A 267 -9.37 3.60 21.70
C GLU A 267 -10.57 2.73 22.09
N ASP A 268 -11.62 3.34 22.65
CA ASP A 268 -12.88 2.64 22.91
C ASP A 268 -13.43 2.07 21.60
N SER A 269 -13.59 0.76 21.54
CA SER A 269 -13.86 0.05 20.28
C SER A 269 -14.84 -1.09 20.48
N GLN A 270 -15.77 -1.21 19.54
CA GLN A 270 -16.51 -2.45 19.29
C GLN A 270 -15.69 -3.34 18.37
N VAL A 271 -15.46 -4.59 18.79
CA VAL A 271 -14.71 -5.61 18.06
C VAL A 271 -15.66 -6.72 17.63
N GLU A 272 -15.55 -7.14 16.37
CA GLU A 272 -16.24 -8.31 15.82
C GLU A 272 -15.20 -9.35 15.40
N VAL A 273 -15.48 -10.61 15.72
CA VAL A 273 -14.59 -11.73 15.42
C VAL A 273 -15.39 -12.82 14.73
N ARG A 274 -14.98 -13.20 13.52
CA ARG A 274 -15.43 -14.40 12.82
C ARG A 274 -14.44 -15.53 13.05
N LEU A 275 -14.85 -16.51 13.86
CA LEU A 275 -13.99 -17.62 14.26
C LEU A 275 -13.67 -18.55 13.10
N ARG A 276 -12.41 -18.98 13.02
CA ARG A 276 -11.99 -20.13 12.22
C ARG A 276 -11.16 -21.04 13.12
N MET A 277 -11.64 -22.27 13.29
CA MET A 277 -11.01 -23.30 14.11
C MET A 277 -10.83 -24.54 13.24
N SER A 278 -9.70 -25.24 13.38
CA SER A 278 -9.49 -26.50 12.65
C SER A 278 -10.48 -27.59 13.07
N THR A 279 -10.84 -27.65 14.36
CA THR A 279 -11.88 -28.53 14.91
C THR A 279 -12.35 -28.05 16.29
N GLY A 280 -13.35 -28.73 16.84
CA GLY A 280 -13.89 -28.48 18.17
C GLY A 280 -14.81 -27.26 18.26
N ASN A 281 -15.18 -26.93 19.49
CA ASN A 281 -15.95 -25.76 19.85
C ASN A 281 -15.17 -24.90 20.87
N ILE A 282 -15.49 -23.61 20.91
CA ILE A 282 -14.92 -22.67 21.89
C ILE A 282 -16.06 -22.10 22.74
N THR A 283 -15.82 -21.88 24.03
CA THR A 283 -16.80 -21.25 24.92
C THR A 283 -16.36 -19.84 25.26
N ILE A 284 -17.17 -18.85 24.90
CA ILE A 284 -16.90 -17.42 25.14
C ILE A 284 -18.11 -16.83 25.87
N GLY A 285 -17.89 -16.23 27.05
CA GLY A 285 -18.98 -15.66 27.84
C GLY A 285 -20.08 -16.67 28.24
N GLY A 286 -19.73 -17.96 28.35
CA GLY A 286 -20.68 -19.04 28.64
C GLY A 286 -21.49 -19.54 27.44
N GLN A 287 -21.30 -18.97 26.25
CA GLN A 287 -21.89 -19.44 24.99
C GLN A 287 -20.89 -20.27 24.20
N SER A 288 -21.35 -21.35 23.57
CA SER A 288 -20.50 -22.21 22.72
C SER A 288 -20.60 -21.77 21.27
N TYR A 289 -19.44 -21.66 20.62
CA TYR A 289 -19.30 -21.28 19.22
C TYR A 289 -18.57 -22.37 18.43
N ILE A 290 -18.94 -22.50 17.16
CA ILE A 290 -18.27 -23.35 16.17
C ILE A 290 -17.61 -22.51 15.08
N SER A 291 -16.74 -23.14 14.29
CA SER A 291 -16.02 -22.49 13.18
C SER A 291 -17.01 -21.82 12.20
N GLY A 292 -16.69 -20.60 11.77
CA GLY A 292 -17.51 -19.77 10.90
C GLY A 292 -18.52 -18.86 11.60
N GLN A 293 -18.74 -19.01 12.91
CA GLN A 293 -19.63 -18.13 13.67
C GLN A 293 -18.94 -16.85 14.14
N ASN A 294 -19.75 -15.80 14.31
CA ASN A 294 -19.30 -14.51 14.80
C ASN A 294 -19.64 -14.33 16.28
N PHE A 295 -18.77 -13.63 17.00
CA PHE A 295 -19.09 -13.02 18.29
C PHE A 295 -18.52 -11.60 18.33
N SER A 296 -19.04 -10.78 19.24
CA SER A 296 -18.58 -9.39 19.39
C SER A 296 -18.46 -9.02 20.86
N PHE A 297 -17.62 -8.04 21.13
CA PHE A 297 -17.39 -7.49 22.46
C PHE A 297 -16.99 -6.02 22.35
N VAL A 298 -17.16 -5.29 23.45
CA VAL A 298 -16.77 -3.89 23.57
C VAL A 298 -15.57 -3.79 24.49
N MET A 299 -14.60 -2.97 24.11
CA MET A 299 -13.40 -2.70 24.87
C MET A 299 -13.27 -1.20 25.09
N ASN A 300 -12.98 -0.81 26.33
CA ASN A 300 -12.48 0.53 26.59
C ASN A 300 -11.00 0.61 26.23
N LYS A 301 -10.51 1.82 25.97
CA LYS A 301 -9.10 2.13 25.75
C LYS A 301 -8.22 1.49 26.83
N LEU A 302 -7.13 0.85 26.41
CA LEU A 302 -6.16 0.10 27.24
C LEU A 302 -6.73 -1.14 27.94
N GLN A 303 -7.87 -1.66 27.50
CA GLN A 303 -8.29 -3.02 27.83
C GLN A 303 -7.69 -4.04 26.87
N THR A 304 -7.66 -5.27 27.33
CA THR A 304 -7.20 -6.46 26.60
C THR A 304 -8.30 -7.51 26.59
N TYR A 305 -8.44 -8.27 25.51
CA TYR A 305 -9.39 -9.38 25.40
C TYR A 305 -8.68 -10.61 24.84
N LEU A 306 -8.51 -11.63 25.67
CA LEU A 306 -7.82 -12.87 25.31
C LEU A 306 -8.82 -13.93 24.83
N VAL A 307 -8.49 -14.59 23.72
CA VAL A 307 -9.25 -15.74 23.21
C VAL A 307 -8.29 -16.91 23.09
N GLN A 308 -8.69 -18.07 23.60
CA GLN A 308 -7.87 -19.28 23.62
C GLN A 308 -8.67 -20.50 23.15
N HIS A 309 -8.03 -21.40 22.40
CA HIS A 309 -8.63 -22.63 21.90
C HIS A 309 -7.63 -23.80 21.96
N GLN A 310 -8.13 -25.02 22.09
CA GLN A 310 -7.32 -26.24 22.08
C GLN A 310 -6.79 -26.60 20.69
N HIS A 311 -7.25 -25.94 19.64
CA HIS A 311 -6.87 -26.23 18.26
C HIS A 311 -6.54 -24.97 17.49
N ASP A 312 -5.87 -25.13 16.34
CA ASP A 312 -5.44 -24.03 15.48
C ASP A 312 -6.59 -23.05 15.15
N LEU A 313 -6.37 -21.77 15.47
CA LEU A 313 -7.24 -20.61 15.21
C LEU A 313 -6.94 -19.91 13.87
N THR A 314 -6.04 -20.47 13.05
CA THR A 314 -5.58 -19.85 11.82
C THR A 314 -6.72 -19.49 10.87
N GLY A 315 -6.73 -18.23 10.44
CA GLY A 315 -7.74 -17.65 9.57
C GLY A 315 -8.95 -17.05 10.30
N THR A 316 -8.93 -16.97 11.64
CA THR A 316 -9.90 -16.18 12.41
C THR A 316 -9.76 -14.71 12.00
N HIS A 317 -10.87 -14.08 11.65
CA HIS A 317 -10.92 -12.71 11.11
C HIS A 317 -11.46 -11.76 12.16
N ILE A 318 -10.73 -10.67 12.42
CA ILE A 318 -11.04 -9.67 13.44
C ILE A 318 -11.24 -8.32 12.76
N THR A 319 -12.38 -7.67 13.01
CA THR A 319 -12.67 -6.30 12.60
C THR A 319 -13.01 -5.44 13.81
N SER A 320 -12.79 -4.13 13.73
CA SER A 320 -13.05 -3.22 14.84
C SER A 320 -13.44 -1.82 14.38
N SER A 321 -14.29 -1.17 15.18
CA SER A 321 -14.78 0.19 14.91
C SER A 321 -13.71 1.28 15.04
N LYS A 322 -12.69 1.03 15.87
CA LYS A 322 -11.56 1.90 16.17
C LYS A 322 -10.27 1.06 16.29
N PRO A 323 -9.08 1.67 16.12
CA PRO A 323 -7.83 0.94 16.09
C PRO A 323 -7.61 0.02 17.30
N VAL A 324 -7.13 -1.19 17.01
CA VAL A 324 -6.70 -2.19 17.99
C VAL A 324 -5.31 -2.71 17.61
N SER A 325 -4.62 -3.32 18.57
CA SER A 325 -3.44 -4.16 18.34
C SER A 325 -3.82 -5.61 18.58
N VAL A 326 -3.28 -6.54 17.80
CA VAL A 326 -3.53 -7.97 17.95
C VAL A 326 -2.21 -8.71 18.04
N VAL A 327 -2.01 -9.46 19.11
CA VAL A 327 -0.92 -10.43 19.25
C VAL A 327 -1.52 -11.82 19.08
N SER A 328 -0.88 -12.68 18.29
CA SER A 328 -1.33 -14.04 18.04
C SER A 328 -0.24 -15.04 18.38
N GLY A 329 -0.63 -16.26 18.72
CA GLY A 329 0.32 -17.33 18.93
C GLY A 329 -0.25 -18.52 19.69
N ASN A 330 0.55 -19.07 20.59
CA ASN A 330 0.26 -20.30 21.31
C ASN A 330 0.89 -20.24 22.70
N THR A 331 0.19 -20.71 23.72
CA THR A 331 0.76 -20.85 25.07
C THR A 331 1.95 -21.80 25.09
N CYS A 332 1.87 -22.84 24.25
CA CYS A 332 2.93 -23.79 23.93
C CYS A 332 2.50 -24.61 22.70
N THR A 333 3.40 -24.86 21.75
CA THR A 333 3.11 -25.73 20.59
C THR A 333 4.35 -26.38 20.02
N ASN A 334 4.15 -27.55 19.40
CA ASN A 334 5.14 -28.20 18.55
C ASN A 334 5.04 -27.66 17.13
N VAL A 335 6.19 -27.47 16.47
CA VAL A 335 6.25 -27.22 15.02
C VAL A 335 7.29 -28.15 14.41
N PRO A 336 6.92 -29.11 13.53
CA PRO A 336 5.55 -29.50 13.18
C PRO A 336 4.83 -30.17 14.35
N LYS A 337 3.50 -30.21 14.28
CA LYS A 337 2.59 -30.66 15.34
C LYS A 337 3.01 -31.98 16.01
N ASP A 338 3.44 -32.94 15.20
CA ASP A 338 3.70 -34.32 15.62
C ASP A 338 5.16 -34.57 16.05
N ILE A 339 5.99 -33.52 16.12
CA ILE A 339 7.39 -33.62 16.54
C ILE A 339 7.60 -32.76 17.77
N THR A 340 7.99 -33.40 18.88
CA THR A 340 8.21 -32.73 20.18
C THR A 340 9.21 -31.59 20.06
N ALA A 341 8.81 -30.43 20.57
CA ALA A 341 9.62 -29.27 20.97
C ALA A 341 8.61 -28.16 21.26
N CYS A 342 8.06 -28.13 22.47
CA CYS A 342 6.91 -27.28 22.78
C CYS A 342 7.41 -25.91 23.22
N ASP A 343 7.05 -24.86 22.47
CA ASP A 343 7.46 -23.49 22.78
C ASP A 343 6.30 -22.49 22.69
N PHE A 344 6.42 -21.41 23.46
CA PHE A 344 5.57 -20.23 23.39
C PHE A 344 5.78 -19.54 22.06
N LEU A 345 4.69 -19.22 21.36
CA LEU A 345 4.74 -18.43 20.14
C LEU A 345 4.01 -17.12 20.38
N ALA A 346 4.58 -16.01 19.94
CA ALA A 346 3.88 -14.74 19.95
C ALA A 346 4.38 -13.76 18.88
N GLU A 347 3.46 -13.24 18.09
CA GLU A 347 3.74 -12.22 17.08
C GLU A 347 2.67 -11.14 17.08
N GLN A 348 3.08 -9.87 17.10
CA GLN A 348 2.14 -8.76 16.90
C GLN A 348 1.81 -8.65 15.42
N LEU A 349 0.53 -8.86 15.10
CA LEU A 349 0.09 -9.03 13.73
C LEU A 349 0.17 -7.75 12.91
N LEU A 350 0.65 -7.90 11.68
CA LEU A 350 0.45 -6.90 10.64
C LEU A 350 -1.03 -6.83 10.27
N PRO A 351 -1.65 -5.64 10.33
CA PRO A 351 -3.02 -5.44 9.86
C PRO A 351 -3.15 -5.73 8.37
N VAL A 352 -4.34 -6.12 7.92
CA VAL A 352 -4.60 -6.58 6.53
C VAL A 352 -4.18 -5.55 5.48
N ARG A 353 -4.34 -4.26 5.78
CA ARG A 353 -3.90 -3.16 4.90
C ARG A 353 -2.39 -3.08 4.64
N PHE A 354 -1.57 -3.82 5.41
CA PHE A 354 -0.11 -3.89 5.26
C PHE A 354 0.37 -5.17 4.56
N TRP A 355 -0.55 -6.05 4.19
CA TRP A 355 -0.23 -7.25 3.44
C TRP A 355 0.24 -6.87 2.04
N GLN A 356 1.16 -7.64 1.48
CA GLN A 356 1.79 -7.34 0.20
C GLN A 356 1.75 -8.56 -0.73
N HIS A 357 2.32 -8.42 -1.91
CA HIS A 357 2.23 -9.43 -2.97
C HIS A 357 3.50 -10.29 -3.06
N THR A 358 4.64 -9.76 -2.62
CA THR A 358 5.95 -10.43 -2.80
C THR A 358 6.68 -10.57 -1.48
N TYR A 359 7.02 -11.81 -1.14
CA TYR A 359 7.78 -12.17 0.05
C TYR A 359 8.93 -13.08 -0.33
N LEU A 360 10.06 -12.92 0.34
CA LEU A 360 11.24 -13.76 0.14
C LEU A 360 11.48 -14.57 1.39
N CYS A 361 11.31 -15.88 1.25
CA CYS A 361 11.32 -16.84 2.34
C CYS A 361 12.62 -17.64 2.27
N ALA A 362 13.38 -17.67 3.36
CA ALA A 362 14.58 -18.49 3.46
C ALA A 362 14.67 -19.12 4.84
N ASN A 363 15.38 -20.25 4.91
CA ASN A 363 15.60 -20.91 6.17
C ASN A 363 16.46 -20.03 7.08
N LEU A 364 16.18 -20.10 8.38
CA LEU A 364 17.07 -19.54 9.39
C LEU A 364 18.45 -20.19 9.27
N LYS A 365 19.52 -19.42 9.52
CA LYS A 365 20.90 -19.93 9.44
C LYS A 365 21.04 -21.14 10.37
N THR A 366 21.76 -22.16 9.90
CA THR A 366 21.93 -23.49 10.54
C THR A 366 20.72 -24.43 10.49
N ARG A 367 19.51 -23.95 10.16
CA ARG A 367 18.32 -24.79 10.01
C ARG A 367 18.25 -25.43 8.62
N ARG A 368 17.85 -26.69 8.58
CA ARG A 368 17.70 -27.44 7.31
C ARG A 368 16.33 -27.30 6.70
N ASN A 369 15.32 -27.13 7.56
CA ASN A 369 13.94 -26.96 7.19
C ASN A 369 13.38 -25.70 7.86
N ASN A 370 12.54 -24.96 7.16
CA ASN A 370 11.65 -23.99 7.79
C ASN A 370 10.27 -24.10 7.15
N ARG A 371 9.26 -23.78 7.96
CA ARG A 371 7.87 -23.89 7.58
C ARG A 371 7.31 -22.50 7.39
N PHE A 372 6.53 -22.32 6.33
CA PHE A 372 5.93 -21.04 6.01
C PHE A 372 4.43 -21.21 5.83
N ARG A 373 3.65 -20.26 6.36
CA ARG A 373 2.22 -20.15 6.09
C ARG A 373 1.96 -18.90 5.28
N VAL A 374 1.22 -19.07 4.18
CA VAL A 374 0.71 -17.97 3.35
C VAL A 374 -0.80 -17.88 3.56
N LEU A 375 -1.29 -16.75 4.05
CA LEU A 375 -2.72 -16.52 4.33
C LEU A 375 -3.31 -15.53 3.32
N SER A 376 -4.55 -15.77 2.91
CA SER A 376 -5.32 -14.87 2.04
C SER A 376 -6.62 -14.41 2.70
N LEU A 377 -7.04 -13.17 2.41
CA LEU A 377 -8.40 -12.69 2.65
C LEU A 377 -9.19 -12.43 1.36
N MET A 378 -8.60 -12.78 0.22
CA MET A 378 -9.22 -12.59 -1.09
C MET A 378 -9.53 -13.96 -1.69
N ASP A 379 -10.70 -14.06 -2.30
CA ASP A 379 -11.12 -15.24 -3.05
C ASP A 379 -10.33 -15.36 -4.36
N ASN A 380 -10.00 -16.58 -4.77
CA ASN A 380 -9.24 -16.87 -5.98
C ASN A 380 -7.88 -16.15 -6.05
N ASN A 381 -7.19 -16.02 -4.91
CA ASN A 381 -5.84 -15.48 -4.86
C ASN A 381 -4.85 -16.53 -5.37
N ALA A 382 -4.31 -16.31 -6.56
CA ALA A 382 -3.29 -17.19 -7.13
C ALA A 382 -1.93 -16.84 -6.52
N VAL A 383 -1.31 -17.81 -5.85
CA VAL A 383 -0.04 -17.69 -5.16
C VAL A 383 0.97 -18.64 -5.81
N ASN A 384 2.09 -18.08 -6.27
CA ASN A 384 3.23 -18.80 -6.78
C ASN A 384 4.32 -18.89 -5.70
N ILE A 385 4.67 -20.11 -5.29
CA ILE A 385 5.66 -20.41 -4.25
C ILE A 385 6.80 -21.18 -4.92
N GLY A 386 7.83 -20.46 -5.36
CA GLY A 386 9.01 -21.08 -5.99
C GLY A 386 8.72 -21.92 -7.24
N GLY A 387 7.64 -21.61 -7.96
CA GLY A 387 7.15 -22.37 -9.11
C GLY A 387 5.87 -23.19 -8.83
N THR A 388 5.58 -23.47 -7.56
CA THR A 388 4.35 -24.17 -7.14
C THR A 388 3.17 -23.20 -7.13
N GLN A 389 2.12 -23.50 -7.91
CA GLN A 389 0.91 -22.68 -7.96
C GLN A 389 -0.12 -23.18 -6.93
N VAL A 390 -0.66 -22.27 -6.14
CA VAL A 390 -1.71 -22.51 -5.16
C VAL A 390 -2.81 -21.46 -5.36
N SER A 391 -4.08 -21.85 -5.21
CA SER A 391 -5.20 -20.90 -5.17
C SER A 391 -5.77 -20.86 -3.75
N LEU A 392 -5.79 -19.68 -3.14
CA LEU A 392 -6.33 -19.45 -1.81
C LEU A 392 -7.64 -18.66 -1.88
N ASN A 393 -8.62 -19.03 -1.06
CA ASN A 393 -9.82 -18.21 -0.87
C ASN A 393 -9.77 -17.41 0.45
N ASN A 394 -10.81 -16.62 0.71
CA ASN A 394 -10.89 -15.82 1.92
C ASN A 394 -10.77 -16.68 3.20
N GLY A 395 -9.77 -16.34 4.01
CA GLY A 395 -9.43 -16.98 5.27
C GLY A 395 -8.62 -18.27 5.11
N ASP A 396 -8.40 -18.74 3.88
CA ASP A 396 -7.57 -19.91 3.63
C ASP A 396 -6.10 -19.60 3.85
N PHE A 397 -5.36 -20.64 4.22
CA PHE A 397 -3.92 -20.60 4.28
C PHE A 397 -3.33 -21.83 3.59
N TYR A 398 -2.09 -21.69 3.11
CA TYR A 398 -1.28 -22.79 2.60
C TYR A 398 0.02 -22.86 3.39
N GLU A 399 0.34 -24.05 3.87
CA GLU A 399 1.59 -24.32 4.57
C GLU A 399 2.55 -25.10 3.68
N TYR A 400 3.80 -24.66 3.60
CA TYR A 400 4.86 -25.38 2.90
C TYR A 400 6.14 -25.39 3.72
N VAL A 401 6.98 -26.39 3.46
CA VAL A 401 8.33 -26.51 4.06
C VAL A 401 9.35 -26.19 2.99
N SER A 402 10.27 -25.27 3.29
CA SER A 402 11.49 -25.12 2.51
C SER A 402 12.57 -26.05 3.08
N SER A 403 12.94 -27.06 2.30
CA SER A 403 13.98 -28.02 2.66
C SER A 403 15.31 -27.74 1.98
N ASN A 404 16.40 -28.18 2.61
CA ASN A 404 17.77 -28.06 2.10
C ASN A 404 18.20 -26.61 1.85
N ASP A 405 17.71 -25.68 2.66
CA ASP A 405 18.13 -24.28 2.66
C ASP A 405 17.86 -23.52 1.33
N VAL A 406 16.76 -23.88 0.65
CA VAL A 406 16.36 -23.23 -0.60
C VAL A 406 15.54 -21.97 -0.32
N ALA A 407 16.05 -20.82 -0.74
CA ALA A 407 15.25 -19.60 -0.67
C ALA A 407 14.15 -19.61 -1.75
N THR A 408 12.95 -19.19 -1.37
CA THR A 408 11.74 -19.24 -2.19
C THR A 408 11.09 -17.86 -2.24
N ALA A 409 10.69 -17.41 -3.43
CA ALA A 409 9.80 -16.27 -3.55
C ALA A 409 8.34 -16.75 -3.47
N VAL A 410 7.54 -16.04 -2.68
CA VAL A 410 6.09 -16.11 -2.69
C VAL A 410 5.60 -14.88 -3.44
N VAL A 411 4.88 -15.08 -4.54
CA VAL A 411 4.32 -14.02 -5.38
C VAL A 411 2.83 -14.28 -5.56
N SER A 412 1.98 -13.34 -5.20
CA SER A 412 0.52 -13.50 -5.24
C SER A 412 -0.19 -12.45 -6.09
N THR A 413 -1.40 -12.77 -6.57
CA THR A 413 -2.25 -11.83 -7.33
C THR A 413 -2.98 -10.83 -6.44
N HIS A 414 -3.21 -11.19 -5.17
CA HIS A 414 -3.75 -10.30 -4.15
C HIS A 414 -2.87 -10.32 -2.90
N PRO A 415 -2.93 -9.28 -2.04
CA PRO A 415 -2.15 -9.23 -0.82
C PRO A 415 -2.32 -10.47 0.06
N VAL A 416 -1.20 -11.00 0.56
CA VAL A 416 -1.14 -12.13 1.49
C VAL A 416 -0.33 -11.76 2.73
N LEU A 417 -0.54 -12.49 3.82
CA LEU A 417 0.38 -12.51 4.95
C LEU A 417 1.26 -13.74 4.87
N VAL A 418 2.56 -13.58 5.09
CA VAL A 418 3.51 -14.70 5.16
C VAL A 418 4.17 -14.74 6.52
N LEU A 419 4.07 -15.89 7.19
CA LEU A 419 4.77 -16.16 8.43
C LEU A 419 5.74 -17.33 8.25
N GLN A 420 6.85 -17.24 8.95
CA GLN A 420 7.82 -18.30 9.13
C GLN A 420 7.63 -18.90 10.52
N PHE A 421 7.42 -20.21 10.56
CA PHE A 421 7.45 -21.00 11.77
C PHE A 421 8.76 -21.79 11.76
N ALA A 422 9.66 -21.43 12.67
CA ALA A 422 10.85 -22.22 12.90
C ALA A 422 10.43 -23.59 13.46
N GLU A 423 11.06 -24.65 12.99
CA GLU A 423 10.76 -26.00 13.48
C GLU A 423 11.50 -26.29 14.79
N GLY A 424 10.95 -27.19 15.59
CA GLY A 424 11.56 -27.70 16.80
C GLY A 424 12.85 -28.46 16.56
N SER A 425 13.68 -28.53 17.59
CA SER A 425 15.01 -29.15 17.55
C SER A 425 15.01 -30.59 16.99
N TYR A 426 14.00 -31.38 17.34
CA TYR A 426 13.86 -32.77 16.87
C TYR A 426 13.37 -32.92 15.42
N ALA A 427 12.86 -31.85 14.80
CA ALA A 427 12.34 -31.91 13.42
C ALA A 427 13.45 -31.97 12.38
N ASP A 428 14.54 -31.23 12.60
CA ASP A 428 15.69 -31.19 11.70
C ASP A 428 17.03 -31.53 12.36
N ASN A 429 17.00 -31.95 13.64
CA ASN A 429 18.18 -32.20 14.50
C ASN A 429 19.09 -30.96 14.61
N ALA A 430 18.49 -29.77 14.65
CA ALA A 430 19.17 -28.51 14.90
C ALA A 430 18.87 -27.98 16.32
N ILE A 431 19.56 -26.91 16.71
CA ILE A 431 19.41 -26.27 18.02
C ILE A 431 18.21 -25.31 18.00
N GLY A 432 17.43 -25.30 19.08
CA GLY A 432 16.32 -24.37 19.33
C GLY A 432 14.95 -24.95 19.05
N ASP A 433 13.95 -24.32 19.64
CA ASP A 433 12.56 -24.73 19.59
C ASP A 433 11.72 -23.81 18.69
N PRO A 434 10.40 -24.05 18.51
CA PRO A 434 9.60 -23.26 17.58
C PRO A 434 9.52 -21.78 17.93
N SER A 435 9.48 -20.94 16.90
CA SER A 435 9.18 -19.50 17.01
C SER A 435 8.38 -19.06 15.80
N MET A 436 7.61 -17.99 15.97
CA MET A 436 6.69 -17.46 14.97
C MET A 436 7.13 -16.08 14.52
N ILE A 437 7.48 -15.95 13.24
CA ILE A 437 8.12 -14.76 12.69
C ILE A 437 7.30 -14.25 11.51
N THR A 438 6.87 -12.99 11.55
CA THR A 438 6.33 -12.32 10.37
C THR A 438 7.44 -12.08 9.35
N VAL A 439 7.27 -12.58 8.13
CA VAL A 439 8.24 -12.36 7.05
C VAL A 439 8.02 -10.95 6.47
N PRO A 440 9.02 -10.05 6.49
CA PRO A 440 8.91 -8.77 5.82
C PRO A 440 8.75 -8.96 4.31
N SER A 441 7.86 -8.18 3.69
CA SER A 441 7.80 -8.12 2.22
C SER A 441 9.01 -7.38 1.64
N THR A 442 9.20 -7.46 0.33
CA THR A 442 10.22 -6.66 -0.37
C THR A 442 9.94 -5.16 -0.34
N ASP A 443 8.70 -4.76 -0.08
CA ASP A 443 8.28 -3.35 -0.02
C ASP A 443 8.40 -2.77 1.40
N ASN A 444 8.33 -3.64 2.41
CA ASN A 444 8.27 -3.33 3.83
C ASN A 444 9.70 -3.26 4.45
N GLN A 445 10.53 -2.37 3.91
CA GLN A 445 11.97 -2.28 4.26
C GLN A 445 12.41 -0.90 4.78
N GLU A 446 13.45 -0.86 5.62
CA GLU A 446 14.08 0.38 6.12
C GLU A 446 15.54 0.47 5.70
N SER A 447 16.18 1.62 5.93
CA SER A 447 17.58 1.87 5.55
C SER A 447 18.57 1.68 6.69
N GLU A 448 18.10 1.58 7.93
CA GLU A 448 18.92 1.56 9.14
C GLU A 448 18.17 0.93 10.32
N TYR A 449 18.87 0.12 11.11
CA TYR A 449 18.33 -0.63 12.24
C TYR A 449 19.29 -0.64 13.43
N PHE A 450 18.76 -0.32 14.61
CA PHE A 450 19.45 -0.46 15.89
C PHE A 450 18.71 -1.51 16.73
N TYR A 451 19.43 -2.53 17.20
CA TYR A 451 18.84 -3.61 18.01
C TYR A 451 19.84 -4.14 19.04
N GLU A 452 19.35 -5.02 19.91
CA GLU A 452 20.12 -5.67 20.96
C GLU A 452 19.73 -7.14 21.03
N THR A 453 20.74 -8.02 21.00
CA THR A 453 20.63 -9.46 21.21
C THR A 453 20.85 -9.78 22.69
N PRO A 454 20.09 -10.72 23.28
CA PRO A 454 20.17 -11.03 24.70
C PRO A 454 21.46 -11.81 25.03
N THR A 455 22.12 -11.48 26.13
CA THR A 455 23.32 -12.23 26.59
C THR A 455 23.00 -13.61 27.17
N SER A 456 21.72 -13.94 27.33
CA SER A 456 21.24 -15.21 27.90
C SER A 456 21.01 -16.30 26.85
N VAL A 457 21.20 -16.01 25.56
CA VAL A 457 21.06 -16.97 24.46
C VAL A 457 22.42 -17.14 23.80
N SER A 458 22.75 -18.39 23.46
CA SER A 458 24.12 -18.75 23.05
C SER A 458 24.50 -18.33 21.63
N PHE A 459 23.54 -18.35 20.68
CA PHE A 459 23.82 -18.07 19.27
C PHE A 459 22.84 -17.05 18.70
N HIS A 460 23.35 -16.07 17.95
CA HIS A 460 22.52 -15.04 17.31
C HIS A 460 22.85 -14.87 15.84
N TYR A 461 21.84 -14.46 15.09
CA TYR A 461 21.92 -14.30 13.66
C TYR A 461 21.03 -13.16 13.19
N ALA A 462 21.36 -12.61 12.02
CA ALA A 462 20.49 -11.72 11.27
C ALA A 462 20.33 -12.25 9.85
N SER A 463 19.09 -12.25 9.34
CA SER A 463 18.76 -12.50 7.95
C SER A 463 18.38 -11.17 7.30
N ILE A 464 19.16 -10.77 6.30
CA ILE A 464 19.06 -9.47 5.63
C ILE A 464 18.59 -9.69 4.19
N THR A 465 17.46 -9.09 3.83
CA THR A 465 16.90 -9.14 2.48
C THR A 465 17.15 -7.81 1.79
N ILE A 466 17.91 -7.80 0.69
CA ILE A 466 18.35 -6.57 0.01
C ILE A 466 18.38 -6.75 -1.52
N PRO A 467 18.16 -5.70 -2.33
CA PRO A 467 18.49 -5.76 -3.76
C PRO A 467 19.94 -6.20 -3.99
N THR A 468 20.14 -7.13 -4.92
CA THR A 468 21.41 -7.86 -5.08
C THR A 468 22.58 -6.96 -5.45
N ASP A 469 22.34 -5.95 -6.28
CA ASP A 469 23.31 -4.94 -6.70
C ASP A 469 23.72 -3.99 -5.57
N HIS A 470 22.88 -3.83 -4.55
CA HIS A 470 23.14 -3.00 -3.38
C HIS A 470 23.77 -3.74 -2.19
N ALA A 471 23.88 -5.08 -2.24
CA ALA A 471 24.44 -5.88 -1.13
C ALA A 471 25.81 -5.40 -0.62
N SER A 472 26.69 -4.91 -1.50
CA SER A 472 28.05 -4.46 -1.14
C SER A 472 28.12 -3.22 -0.24
N GLY A 473 27.05 -2.44 -0.18
CA GLY A 473 26.97 -1.24 0.64
C GLY A 473 26.49 -1.49 2.08
N LEU A 474 26.11 -2.72 2.43
CA LEU A 474 25.69 -3.06 3.80
C LEU A 474 26.85 -2.95 4.80
N ARG A 475 26.53 -2.48 6.00
CA ARG A 475 27.43 -2.37 7.14
C ARG A 475 26.75 -2.94 8.38
N MET A 476 27.55 -3.61 9.21
CA MET A 476 27.18 -4.06 10.55
C MET A 476 28.24 -3.57 11.52
N ASP A 477 27.84 -2.79 12.51
CA ASP A 477 28.71 -2.20 13.54
C ASP A 477 29.91 -1.42 12.94
N GLY A 478 29.65 -0.72 11.84
CA GLY A 478 30.65 0.06 11.09
C GLY A 478 31.54 -0.76 10.14
N ASN A 479 31.47 -2.10 10.20
CA ASN A 479 32.28 -2.99 9.37
C ASN A 479 31.51 -3.44 8.13
N THR A 480 32.22 -3.75 7.05
CA THR A 480 31.66 -4.50 5.93
C THR A 480 31.28 -5.90 6.40
N ILE A 481 30.12 -6.38 5.96
CA ILE A 481 29.75 -7.77 6.18
C ILE A 481 30.67 -8.66 5.31
N SER A 482 31.33 -9.64 5.94
CA SER A 482 32.33 -10.49 5.29
C SER A 482 31.67 -11.67 4.59
N ARG A 483 31.98 -11.87 3.30
CA ARG A 483 31.52 -13.03 2.52
C ARG A 483 31.87 -14.40 3.10
N SER A 484 32.88 -14.49 3.99
CA SER A 484 33.23 -15.75 4.66
C SER A 484 32.22 -16.18 5.72
N ASP A 485 31.52 -15.22 6.32
CA ASP A 485 30.60 -15.43 7.44
C ASP A 485 29.13 -15.50 6.97
N GLU A 486 28.92 -15.30 5.67
CA GLU A 486 27.64 -15.17 5.01
C GLU A 486 27.19 -16.48 4.35
N GLN A 487 25.90 -16.79 4.50
CA GLN A 487 25.20 -17.61 3.52
C GLN A 487 24.36 -16.68 2.64
N ILE A 488 24.81 -16.48 1.39
CA ILE A 488 24.09 -15.69 0.39
C ILE A 488 23.25 -16.62 -0.46
N THR A 489 21.95 -16.34 -0.55
CA THR A 489 21.08 -16.97 -1.53
C THR A 489 20.47 -15.89 -2.42
N THR A 490 20.81 -15.93 -3.71
CA THR A 490 20.22 -15.03 -4.72
C THR A 490 18.97 -15.65 -5.30
N ILE A 491 17.88 -14.88 -5.34
CA ILE A 491 16.61 -15.26 -5.94
C ILE A 491 16.50 -14.54 -7.27
N ASN A 492 16.99 -15.17 -8.35
CA ASN A 492 17.16 -14.54 -9.66
C ASN A 492 15.88 -13.90 -10.23
N ILE A 493 14.71 -14.44 -9.90
CA ILE A 493 13.42 -13.92 -10.38
C ILE A 493 13.03 -12.57 -9.76
N THR A 494 13.57 -12.23 -8.58
CA THR A 494 13.25 -10.96 -7.89
C THR A 494 14.42 -9.98 -7.90
N MET A 495 15.63 -10.42 -8.28
CA MET A 495 16.88 -9.64 -8.17
C MET A 495 17.25 -9.26 -6.73
N PHE A 496 16.69 -9.94 -5.72
CA PHE A 496 17.08 -9.79 -4.32
C PHE A 496 18.03 -10.90 -3.87
N SER A 497 18.83 -10.57 -2.86
CA SER A 497 19.66 -11.51 -2.14
C SER A 497 19.25 -11.55 -0.67
N ILE A 498 19.30 -12.75 -0.10
CA ILE A 498 19.17 -12.97 1.33
C ILE A 498 20.56 -13.29 1.88
N ILE A 499 21.01 -12.49 2.84
CA ILE A 499 22.33 -12.58 3.47
C ILE A 499 22.11 -12.95 4.93
N ARG A 500 22.63 -14.11 5.35
CA ARG A 500 22.52 -14.57 6.74
C ARG A 500 23.86 -14.55 7.44
N VAL A 501 23.94 -13.79 8.51
CA VAL A 501 25.19 -13.49 9.23
C VAL A 501 25.09 -13.89 10.68
N SER A 502 26.22 -14.29 11.26
CA SER A 502 26.33 -14.54 12.70
C SER A 502 26.52 -13.21 13.42
N VAL A 503 25.88 -13.07 14.58
CA VAL A 503 25.90 -11.86 15.39
C VAL A 503 26.33 -12.25 16.81
N VAL A 504 27.12 -11.41 17.47
CA VAL A 504 27.47 -11.64 18.88
C VAL A 504 26.34 -11.19 19.81
N ALA A 505 26.42 -11.49 21.10
CA ALA A 505 25.50 -10.93 22.07
C ALA A 505 25.81 -9.44 22.30
N GLY A 506 24.78 -8.58 22.37
CA GLY A 506 24.93 -7.16 22.67
C GLY A 506 24.20 -6.25 21.69
N LYS A 507 24.65 -5.00 21.62
CA LYS A 507 24.02 -3.95 20.81
C LYS A 507 24.62 -3.90 19.42
N HIS A 508 23.75 -3.77 18.43
CA HIS A 508 24.11 -3.82 17.02
C HIS A 508 23.45 -2.72 16.21
N HIS A 509 24.15 -2.35 15.14
CA HIS A 509 23.73 -1.36 14.17
C HIS A 509 23.93 -1.89 12.75
N ILE A 510 22.85 -2.06 11.99
CA ILE A 510 22.88 -2.47 10.58
C ILE A 510 22.36 -1.31 9.73
N TYR A 511 23.14 -0.90 8.73
CA TYR A 511 22.77 0.20 7.83
C TYR A 511 23.39 -0.01 6.45
N HIS A 512 22.87 0.73 5.46
CA HIS A 512 23.46 0.80 4.14
C HIS A 512 24.19 2.15 3.98
N VAL A 513 25.36 2.16 3.33
CA VAL A 513 26.16 3.40 3.13
C VAL A 513 25.45 4.46 2.27
N ASP A 514 24.52 4.02 1.43
CA ASP A 514 23.54 4.86 0.74
C ASP A 514 22.18 4.73 1.45
N SER A 515 21.76 5.81 2.12
CA SER A 515 20.51 5.87 2.91
C SER A 515 19.23 5.79 2.05
N SER A 516 19.34 5.89 0.73
CA SER A 516 18.19 5.72 -0.17
C SER A 516 17.80 4.24 -0.33
N VAL A 517 18.77 3.34 -0.18
CA VAL A 517 18.58 1.89 -0.25
C VAL A 517 17.87 1.39 0.99
N SER A 518 16.83 0.59 0.78
CA SER A 518 16.13 -0.13 1.84
C SER A 518 16.43 -1.62 1.78
N PHE A 519 16.38 -2.26 2.94
CA PHE A 519 16.52 -3.70 3.13
C PHE A 519 15.67 -4.16 4.32
N GLY A 520 15.28 -5.43 4.35
CA GLY A 520 14.57 -6.04 5.48
C GLY A 520 15.53 -6.79 6.39
N VAL A 521 15.26 -6.82 7.70
CA VAL A 521 16.06 -7.59 8.67
C VAL A 521 15.15 -8.39 9.59
N ILE A 522 15.41 -9.70 9.66
CA ILE A 522 14.90 -10.59 10.72
C ILE A 522 16.08 -10.91 11.64
N VAL A 523 15.91 -10.72 12.94
CA VAL A 523 16.90 -11.14 13.95
C VAL A 523 16.34 -12.32 14.71
N TYR A 524 17.21 -13.28 14.98
CA TYR A 524 16.85 -14.49 15.69
C TYR A 524 18.05 -15.06 16.46
N GLY A 525 17.77 -15.90 17.44
CA GLY A 525 18.79 -16.62 18.18
C GLY A 525 18.30 -17.99 18.63
N PHE A 526 19.24 -18.87 18.96
CA PHE A 526 18.97 -20.24 19.39
C PHE A 526 19.74 -20.58 20.66
N ASP A 527 19.07 -21.35 21.52
CA ASP A 527 19.68 -22.16 22.57
C ASP A 527 19.12 -23.60 22.51
N THR A 528 19.54 -24.51 23.40
CA THR A 528 19.17 -25.94 23.30
C THR A 528 17.67 -26.18 23.18
N ASP A 529 16.87 -25.43 23.95
CA ASP A 529 15.42 -25.56 24.06
C ASP A 529 14.74 -24.17 23.98
N GLU A 530 15.30 -23.25 23.18
CA GLU A 530 14.81 -21.87 23.05
C GLU A 530 15.13 -21.31 21.65
N LEU A 531 14.17 -20.62 21.04
CA LEU A 531 14.39 -19.76 19.88
C LEU A 531 13.62 -18.46 20.08
N TYR A 532 14.21 -17.32 19.71
CA TYR A 532 13.43 -16.10 19.50
C TYR A 532 13.65 -15.61 18.08
N GLY A 533 12.62 -15.02 17.47
CA GLY A 533 12.75 -14.46 16.13
C GLY A 533 11.72 -13.37 15.86
N PHE A 534 12.16 -12.26 15.28
CA PHE A 534 11.24 -11.19 14.88
C PHE A 534 11.87 -10.29 13.82
N PRO A 535 11.06 -9.62 12.99
CA PRO A 535 11.53 -8.56 12.11
C PRO A 535 11.96 -7.33 12.93
N LEU A 536 13.09 -6.68 12.59
CA LEU A 536 13.47 -5.39 13.21
C LEU A 536 12.68 -4.20 12.65
N GLY A 537 12.07 -4.41 11.49
CA GLY A 537 11.12 -3.48 10.92
C GLY A 537 10.42 -4.11 9.72
N LEU A 538 9.15 -3.78 9.60
CA LEU A 538 8.26 -4.11 8.49
C LEU A 538 8.08 -2.88 7.58
N GLY A 539 9.11 -2.03 7.58
CA GLY A 539 9.34 -0.83 6.78
C GLY A 539 8.18 -0.12 6.09
N ARG A 540 8.49 0.37 4.89
CA ARG A 540 7.73 1.38 4.15
C ARG A 540 6.38 0.84 3.64
N TYR A 541 5.28 1.31 4.23
CA TYR A 541 3.92 1.12 3.71
C TYR A 541 3.78 1.69 2.29
N VAL A 542 3.66 0.86 1.26
CA VAL A 542 3.05 1.29 0.00
C VAL A 542 1.60 0.84 0.06
N PRO A 543 0.61 1.75 0.08
CA PRO A 543 -0.79 1.36 -0.07
C PRO A 543 -0.92 0.62 -1.40
N THR A 544 -0.99 -0.70 -1.34
CA THR A 544 -1.59 -1.45 -2.43
C THR A 544 -3.06 -1.11 -2.36
N SER A 545 -3.57 -0.39 -3.36
CA SER A 545 -5.01 -0.29 -3.52
C SER A 545 -5.53 -1.71 -3.60
N ILE A 546 -6.23 -2.17 -2.56
CA ILE A 546 -6.90 -3.47 -2.55
C ILE A 546 -8.07 -3.34 -3.53
N LYS A 547 -7.77 -3.41 -4.82
CA LYS A 547 -8.79 -3.65 -5.83
C LYS A 547 -9.18 -5.11 -5.65
N ARG A 548 -10.41 -5.38 -5.20
CA ARG A 548 -11.00 -6.72 -5.24
C ARG A 548 -11.23 -7.14 -6.69
N ASN A 549 -10.17 -7.34 -7.45
CA ASN A 549 -10.26 -7.75 -8.84
C ASN A 549 -10.29 -9.27 -8.89
N LYS A 550 -11.44 -9.82 -9.29
CA LYS A 550 -11.54 -11.20 -9.80
C LYS A 550 -10.57 -11.31 -10.99
N GLY A 551 -9.72 -12.33 -10.94
CA GLY A 551 -8.42 -12.31 -11.63
C GLY A 551 -8.44 -12.41 -13.15
N SER A 552 -7.23 -12.27 -13.72
CA SER A 552 -6.85 -12.90 -14.99
C SER A 552 -5.32 -12.86 -15.18
N ILE A 553 -4.87 -13.79 -16.02
CA ILE A 553 -3.51 -14.19 -16.35
C ILE A 553 -2.72 -13.08 -17.08
N LEU A 554 -1.43 -12.91 -16.74
CA LEU A 554 -0.46 -12.05 -17.44
C LEU A 554 0.06 -12.73 -18.73
N PRO A 555 0.35 -11.94 -19.78
CA PRO A 555 1.74 -11.52 -19.96
C PRO A 555 1.93 -10.05 -20.39
N THR A 556 3.01 -9.46 -19.85
CA THR A 556 3.83 -8.32 -20.35
C THR A 556 3.12 -7.03 -20.78
N THR A 557 3.35 -5.97 -20.00
CA THR A 557 2.76 -4.60 -20.03
C THR A 557 1.27 -4.53 -19.62
N PRO A 558 0.93 -3.86 -18.51
CA PRO A 558 -0.47 -3.68 -18.15
C PRO A 558 -1.16 -2.77 -19.17
N TYR A 559 -2.27 -3.23 -19.73
CA TYR A 559 -3.17 -2.36 -20.48
C TYR A 559 -3.81 -1.35 -19.51
N HIS A 560 -3.74 -0.06 -19.83
CA HIS A 560 -4.33 0.99 -19.02
C HIS A 560 -5.77 1.25 -19.49
N ILE A 561 -6.74 1.07 -18.59
CA ILE A 561 -8.14 1.47 -18.80
C ILE A 561 -8.32 2.86 -18.20
N GLN A 562 -8.78 3.81 -19.01
CA GLN A 562 -9.09 5.16 -18.59
C GLN A 562 -10.58 5.41 -18.64
N THR A 563 -11.05 6.23 -17.69
CA THR A 563 -12.42 6.76 -17.66
C THR A 563 -12.35 8.28 -17.67
N GLN A 564 -13.03 8.88 -18.63
CA GLN A 564 -13.13 10.33 -18.81
C GLN A 564 -14.58 10.79 -18.78
N PHE A 565 -14.80 12.02 -18.30
CA PHE A 565 -16.12 12.61 -18.10
C PHE A 565 -16.28 13.85 -18.97
N PHE A 566 -17.43 13.99 -19.62
CA PHE A 566 -17.74 15.03 -20.60
C PHE A 566 -19.09 15.67 -20.30
N ILE A 567 -19.26 16.93 -20.68
CA ILE A 567 -20.55 17.64 -20.57
C ILE A 567 -21.39 17.58 -21.86
N ASP A 568 -20.84 17.04 -22.94
CA ASP A 568 -21.51 16.98 -24.24
C ASP A 568 -21.63 15.54 -24.77
N PRO A 569 -22.72 15.21 -25.50
CA PRO A 569 -22.95 13.87 -26.04
C PRO A 569 -21.98 13.46 -27.15
N ASN A 570 -21.18 14.39 -27.70
CA ASN A 570 -20.20 14.10 -28.73
C ASN A 570 -18.80 13.86 -28.15
N PHE A 571 -18.64 13.89 -26.81
CA PHE A 571 -17.38 13.61 -26.10
C PHE A 571 -16.24 14.54 -26.56
N GLN A 572 -16.54 15.82 -26.80
CA GLN A 572 -15.56 16.82 -27.25
C GLN A 572 -15.06 17.71 -26.12
N GLN A 573 -15.89 17.93 -25.10
CA GLN A 573 -15.63 18.83 -23.98
C GLN A 573 -15.58 18.05 -22.67
N GLU A 574 -14.36 17.68 -22.28
CA GLU A 574 -14.07 17.03 -21.00
C GLU A 574 -14.38 17.98 -19.84
N ILE A 575 -14.85 17.44 -18.72
CA ILE A 575 -15.09 18.19 -17.48
C ILE A 575 -13.72 18.47 -16.85
N PRO A 576 -13.28 19.73 -16.74
CA PRO A 576 -11.97 20.03 -16.19
C PRO A 576 -11.98 20.00 -14.65
N GLY A 577 -10.91 19.49 -14.03
CA GLY A 577 -10.66 19.58 -12.58
C GLY A 577 -10.55 18.25 -11.85
N ASN A 578 -10.00 18.27 -10.63
CA ASN A 578 -10.03 17.16 -9.69
C ASN A 578 -10.12 17.74 -8.26
N PRO A 579 -11.29 17.68 -7.59
CA PRO A 579 -12.51 16.98 -7.97
C PRO A 579 -13.30 17.66 -9.11
N LEU A 580 -14.02 16.86 -9.88
CA LEU A 580 -14.92 17.31 -10.96
C LEU A 580 -16.18 17.96 -10.34
N SER A 581 -16.58 19.13 -10.84
CA SER A 581 -17.76 19.84 -10.33
C SER A 581 -18.88 19.86 -11.36
N VAL A 582 -20.02 19.27 -11.01
CA VAL A 582 -21.20 19.18 -11.88
C VAL A 582 -22.44 19.56 -11.08
N LYS A 583 -23.42 20.22 -11.72
CA LYS A 583 -24.72 20.48 -11.10
C LYS A 583 -25.50 19.18 -10.97
N THR A 584 -26.15 18.96 -9.82
CA THR A 584 -27.15 17.88 -9.66
C THR A 584 -28.17 17.95 -10.80
N VAL A 585 -28.62 16.79 -11.30
CA VAL A 585 -29.49 16.54 -12.46
C VAL A 585 -28.91 16.88 -13.84
N ALA A 586 -27.66 17.30 -13.95
CA ALA A 586 -27.00 17.42 -15.25
C ALA A 586 -26.60 16.05 -15.81
N ASN A 587 -26.67 15.88 -17.13
CA ASN A 587 -26.14 14.71 -17.81
C ASN A 587 -24.61 14.74 -17.77
N VAL A 588 -24.01 13.66 -17.29
CA VAL A 588 -22.57 13.42 -17.31
C VAL A 588 -22.31 12.30 -18.30
N PHE A 589 -21.57 12.61 -19.37
CA PHE A 589 -21.21 11.65 -20.41
C PHE A 589 -19.88 11.01 -20.04
N VAL A 590 -19.84 9.68 -19.99
CA VAL A 590 -18.68 8.90 -19.53
C VAL A 590 -18.14 8.07 -20.66
N LYS A 591 -16.83 8.15 -20.89
CA LYS A 591 -16.10 7.33 -21.84
C LYS A 591 -15.08 6.49 -21.08
N THR A 592 -15.24 5.17 -21.13
CA THR A 592 -14.23 4.22 -20.65
C THR A 592 -13.54 3.59 -21.84
N PHE A 593 -12.22 3.57 -21.89
CA PHE A 593 -11.44 3.08 -23.04
C PHE A 593 -10.06 2.55 -22.63
N VAL A 594 -9.43 1.79 -23.53
CA VAL A 594 -8.05 1.29 -23.34
C VAL A 594 -7.06 2.23 -24.04
N ASP A 595 -6.02 2.69 -23.35
CA ASP A 595 -5.06 3.71 -23.83
C ASP A 595 -4.20 3.27 -25.01
N ASN A 596 -3.86 1.99 -25.05
CA ASN A 596 -3.00 1.42 -26.08
C ASN A 596 -3.85 0.61 -27.05
N VAL A 597 -3.99 1.10 -28.29
CA VAL A 597 -4.78 0.45 -29.35
C VAL A 597 -3.97 -0.72 -29.91
N ASP A 598 -3.82 -1.79 -29.12
CA ASP A 598 -3.53 -3.10 -29.68
C ASP A 598 -4.82 -3.61 -30.33
N TRP A 599 -4.83 -3.69 -31.66
CA TRP A 599 -5.95 -4.23 -32.43
C TRP A 599 -6.28 -5.69 -32.08
N LYS A 600 -5.38 -6.36 -31.36
CA LYS A 600 -5.58 -7.71 -30.85
C LYS A 600 -6.36 -7.78 -29.55
N VAL A 601 -6.76 -6.68 -28.92
CA VAL A 601 -7.57 -6.74 -27.69
C VAL A 601 -8.99 -6.20 -27.86
N LYS A 602 -9.93 -6.69 -27.06
CA LYS A 602 -11.28 -6.17 -26.89
C LYS A 602 -11.51 -5.79 -25.43
N MET A 603 -12.33 -4.78 -25.17
CA MET A 603 -12.75 -4.38 -23.83
C MET A 603 -14.25 -4.61 -23.66
N ARG A 604 -14.65 -5.16 -22.52
CA ARG A 604 -16.05 -5.25 -22.09
C ARG A 604 -16.22 -4.56 -20.74
N LEU A 605 -17.06 -3.53 -20.69
CA LEU A 605 -17.45 -2.87 -19.45
C LEU A 605 -18.44 -3.77 -18.68
N HIS A 606 -18.11 -4.11 -17.43
CA HIS A 606 -18.93 -4.98 -16.60
C HIS A 606 -19.80 -4.16 -15.65
N SER A 607 -19.21 -3.32 -14.84
CA SER A 607 -19.94 -2.52 -13.84
C SER A 607 -19.41 -1.10 -13.81
N CYS A 608 -20.29 -0.16 -13.50
CA CYS A 608 -19.92 1.18 -13.07
C CYS A 608 -20.83 1.55 -11.90
N TYR A 609 -20.26 2.05 -10.81
CA TYR A 609 -21.00 2.41 -9.61
C TYR A 609 -20.41 3.64 -8.96
N ALA A 610 -21.25 4.34 -8.20
CA ALA A 610 -20.90 5.54 -7.48
C ALA A 610 -20.72 5.27 -5.98
N GLU A 611 -19.70 5.86 -5.36
CA GLU A 611 -19.38 5.71 -3.93
C GLU A 611 -19.03 7.04 -3.29
N GLN A 612 -19.21 7.13 -1.98
CA GLN A 612 -18.92 8.35 -1.19
C GLN A 612 -17.44 8.49 -0.79
N THR A 613 -16.66 7.41 -0.86
CA THR A 613 -15.23 7.38 -0.48
C THR A 613 -14.45 6.45 -1.41
N LEU A 614 -13.20 6.76 -1.71
CA LEU A 614 -12.29 5.89 -2.49
C LEU A 614 -12.03 4.52 -1.82
N ASP A 615 -12.31 4.39 -0.51
CA ASP A 615 -12.06 3.19 0.29
C ASP A 615 -13.29 2.27 0.44
N GLY A 616 -14.44 2.58 -0.19
CA GLY A 616 -15.60 1.68 -0.31
C GLY A 616 -16.42 1.40 0.97
N PHE A 617 -16.33 2.23 2.02
CA PHE A 617 -16.88 1.90 3.34
C PHE A 617 -18.34 2.34 3.62
N ASN A 618 -19.10 2.85 2.65
CA ASN A 618 -20.50 3.19 2.87
C ASN A 618 -21.29 3.29 1.54
N GLY A 619 -22.20 2.34 1.28
CA GLY A 619 -23.25 2.38 0.25
C GLY A 619 -22.83 2.74 -1.18
N SER A 620 -22.77 1.75 -2.08
CA SER A 620 -22.57 1.98 -3.52
C SER A 620 -23.88 2.09 -4.30
N TYR A 621 -23.91 2.94 -5.33
CA TYR A 621 -25.02 3.08 -6.27
C TYR A 621 -24.62 2.59 -7.66
N ASN A 622 -25.18 1.47 -8.11
CA ASN A 622 -24.82 0.90 -9.40
C ASN A 622 -25.47 1.69 -10.55
N LEU A 623 -24.65 2.17 -11.49
CA LEU A 623 -25.07 2.80 -12.74
C LEU A 623 -25.21 1.75 -13.84
N ILE A 624 -24.19 0.88 -13.94
CA ILE A 624 -24.13 -0.26 -14.84
C ILE A 624 -23.78 -1.47 -13.99
N ASN A 625 -24.49 -2.58 -14.17
CA ASN A 625 -24.16 -3.86 -13.55
C ASN A 625 -24.17 -4.95 -14.61
N ASN A 626 -23.14 -5.78 -14.63
CA ASN A 626 -22.95 -6.85 -15.61
C ASN A 626 -23.33 -6.45 -17.06
N GLY A 627 -22.94 -5.24 -17.47
CA GLY A 627 -23.17 -4.66 -18.80
C GLY A 627 -24.57 -4.11 -19.07
N CYS A 628 -25.44 -4.05 -18.06
CA CYS A 628 -26.82 -3.57 -18.15
C CYS A 628 -27.03 -2.25 -17.41
N GLU A 629 -27.89 -1.39 -17.95
CA GLU A 629 -28.37 -0.15 -17.31
C GLU A 629 -29.19 -0.51 -16.06
N MET A 630 -28.87 0.09 -14.91
CA MET A 630 -29.55 -0.24 -13.64
C MET A 630 -30.84 0.52 -13.41
N ASP A 631 -31.00 1.68 -14.04
CA ASP A 631 -32.17 2.54 -13.89
C ASP A 631 -32.39 3.42 -15.13
N ALA A 632 -33.48 4.20 -15.11
CA ALA A 632 -33.80 5.14 -16.17
C ALA A 632 -32.90 6.40 -16.19
N ASN A 633 -31.97 6.54 -15.24
CA ASN A 633 -31.06 7.68 -15.14
C ASN A 633 -29.70 7.39 -15.76
N THR A 634 -29.45 6.16 -16.19
CA THR A 634 -28.22 5.71 -16.85
C THR A 634 -28.55 5.11 -18.22
N HIS A 635 -27.87 5.58 -19.27
CA HIS A 635 -28.06 5.05 -20.62
C HIS A 635 -26.73 4.73 -21.30
N LEU A 636 -26.64 3.53 -21.85
CA LEU A 636 -25.51 3.07 -22.65
C LEU A 636 -25.64 3.63 -24.08
N LEU A 637 -24.66 4.41 -24.51
CA LEU A 637 -24.70 5.12 -25.79
C LEU A 637 -24.04 4.32 -26.91
N SER A 638 -22.87 3.74 -26.64
CA SER A 638 -22.16 2.91 -27.62
C SER A 638 -21.15 1.98 -26.97
N GLN A 639 -20.95 0.81 -27.57
CA GLN A 639 -19.89 -0.12 -27.22
C GLN A 639 -19.14 -0.52 -28.48
N THR A 640 -17.83 -0.34 -28.49
CA THR A 640 -16.92 -0.80 -29.54
C THR A 640 -15.88 -1.76 -28.95
N ALA A 641 -14.98 -2.27 -29.78
CA ALA A 641 -13.91 -3.15 -29.32
C ALA A 641 -13.00 -2.53 -28.26
N HIS A 642 -12.81 -1.21 -28.22
CA HIS A 642 -11.83 -0.58 -27.31
C HIS A 642 -12.40 0.54 -26.43
N GLU A 643 -13.69 0.85 -26.58
CA GLU A 643 -14.35 1.90 -25.80
C GLU A 643 -15.81 1.59 -25.51
N THR A 644 -16.27 2.02 -24.34
CA THR A 644 -17.67 2.05 -23.95
C THR A 644 -18.05 3.46 -23.55
N ARG A 645 -19.18 3.95 -24.05
CA ARG A 645 -19.72 5.28 -23.79
C ARG A 645 -21.10 5.14 -23.17
N PHE A 646 -21.35 5.84 -22.08
CA PHE A 646 -22.65 5.90 -21.43
C PHE A 646 -22.88 7.30 -20.86
N VAL A 647 -24.11 7.59 -20.46
CA VAL A 647 -24.49 8.85 -19.80
C VAL A 647 -25.25 8.51 -18.52
N PHE A 648 -25.03 9.29 -17.48
CA PHE A 648 -25.91 9.25 -16.30
C PHE A 648 -26.28 10.65 -15.83
N GLN A 649 -27.40 10.80 -15.13
CA GLN A 649 -27.79 12.06 -14.49
C GLN A 649 -27.09 12.20 -13.13
N ALA A 650 -26.35 13.30 -12.92
CA ALA A 650 -25.66 13.57 -11.68
C ALA A 650 -26.61 13.63 -10.47
N PHE A 651 -26.25 12.99 -9.36
CA PHE A 651 -27.04 12.92 -8.14
C PHE A 651 -26.16 13.17 -6.89
N HIS A 652 -26.81 13.24 -5.74
CA HIS A 652 -26.15 13.28 -4.43
C HIS A 652 -26.74 12.19 -3.54
N ILE A 653 -25.94 11.69 -2.60
CA ILE A 653 -26.37 10.71 -1.61
C ILE A 653 -26.58 11.43 -0.27
N SER A 654 -27.77 11.32 0.32
CA SER A 654 -28.13 12.02 1.56
C SER A 654 -27.36 11.44 2.77
N GLY A 655 -26.61 12.26 3.52
CA GLY A 655 -26.08 11.81 4.83
C GLY A 655 -24.75 12.37 5.33
N LEU A 656 -23.79 12.78 4.49
CA LEU A 656 -22.53 13.53 4.78
C LEU A 656 -21.68 13.58 3.49
N ASP A 657 -20.83 14.63 3.34
CA ASP A 657 -19.94 15.06 2.23
C ASP A 657 -20.45 15.11 0.76
N GLN A 658 -20.11 16.20 0.06
CA GLN A 658 -20.61 16.57 -1.28
C GLN A 658 -19.83 15.94 -2.46
N GLN A 659 -19.04 14.89 -2.23
CA GLN A 659 -18.19 14.29 -3.26
C GLN A 659 -18.60 12.84 -3.55
N LEU A 660 -18.59 12.48 -4.84
CA LEU A 660 -19.00 11.18 -5.35
C LEU A 660 -17.89 10.67 -6.28
N TYR A 661 -17.46 9.43 -6.08
CA TYR A 661 -16.46 8.75 -6.91
C TYR A 661 -17.18 7.77 -7.83
N ILE A 662 -16.85 7.78 -9.12
CA ILE A 662 -17.36 6.80 -10.08
C ILE A 662 -16.27 5.76 -10.33
N ASN A 663 -16.57 4.51 -9.98
CA ASN A 663 -15.70 3.36 -10.17
C ASN A 663 -16.28 2.48 -11.28
N CYS A 664 -15.44 2.01 -12.19
CA CYS A 664 -15.84 1.15 -13.30
C CYS A 664 -14.92 -0.06 -13.42
N ASP A 665 -15.51 -1.24 -13.63
CA ASP A 665 -14.82 -2.50 -13.85
C ASP A 665 -14.99 -2.92 -15.31
N ALA A 666 -13.89 -3.29 -15.95
CA ALA A 666 -13.89 -3.77 -17.33
C ALA A 666 -12.92 -4.93 -17.51
N THR A 667 -13.25 -5.84 -18.42
CA THR A 667 -12.43 -6.98 -18.81
C THR A 667 -11.78 -6.69 -20.16
N ILE A 668 -10.50 -7.06 -20.29
CA ILE A 668 -9.76 -7.02 -21.55
C ILE A 668 -9.58 -8.45 -22.04
N CYS A 669 -9.96 -8.69 -23.29
CA CYS A 669 -9.89 -9.98 -23.94
C CYS A 669 -8.93 -9.92 -25.12
N ASP A 670 -7.97 -10.85 -25.20
CA ASP A 670 -7.23 -11.13 -26.42
C ASP A 670 -8.18 -11.70 -27.49
N THR A 671 -8.17 -11.10 -28.68
CA THR A 671 -8.95 -11.51 -29.86
C THR A 671 -8.33 -12.67 -30.61
N SER A 672 -7.04 -12.94 -30.39
CA SER A 672 -6.33 -14.09 -30.96
C SER A 672 -6.63 -15.39 -30.19
N ASP A 673 -7.12 -15.29 -28.96
CA ASP A 673 -7.68 -16.40 -28.19
C ASP A 673 -9.22 -16.40 -28.30
N LEU A 674 -9.77 -17.45 -28.90
CA LEU A 674 -11.21 -17.65 -29.10
C LEU A 674 -12.00 -17.69 -27.78
N MET A 675 -11.43 -18.27 -26.71
CA MET A 675 -12.10 -18.38 -25.42
C MET A 675 -12.17 -17.02 -24.71
N SER A 676 -11.06 -16.29 -24.74
CA SER A 676 -10.96 -14.91 -24.27
C SER A 676 -11.88 -13.97 -25.07
N SER A 677 -11.83 -13.98 -26.41
CA SER A 677 -12.71 -13.13 -27.24
C SER A 677 -14.19 -13.40 -26.94
N HIS A 678 -14.59 -14.66 -26.77
CA HIS A 678 -15.97 -15.01 -26.46
C HIS A 678 -16.47 -14.39 -25.14
N GLN A 679 -15.60 -14.17 -24.14
CA GLN A 679 -15.99 -13.50 -22.90
C GLN A 679 -16.37 -12.03 -23.11
N CYS A 680 -15.68 -11.33 -24.02
CA CYS A 680 -16.02 -9.94 -24.38
C CYS A 680 -17.19 -9.86 -25.36
N ASP A 681 -17.40 -10.88 -26.20
CA ASP A 681 -18.48 -10.90 -27.21
C ASP A 681 -19.85 -11.33 -26.65
N GLN A 682 -19.90 -11.87 -25.43
CA GLN A 682 -21.16 -12.23 -24.77
C GLN A 682 -22.01 -10.98 -24.48
N ARG A 683 -23.16 -10.89 -25.15
CA ARG A 683 -24.18 -9.88 -24.83
C ARG A 683 -24.83 -10.20 -23.49
N PRO A 684 -24.93 -9.23 -22.57
CA PRO A 684 -25.59 -9.45 -21.29
C PRO A 684 -27.10 -9.61 -21.47
N ASP A 685 -27.70 -10.52 -20.69
CA ASP A 685 -29.14 -10.72 -20.62
C ASP A 685 -29.75 -9.78 -19.57
N CYS A 686 -30.09 -8.56 -19.99
CA CYS A 686 -30.59 -7.51 -19.09
C CYS A 686 -32.04 -7.74 -18.63
N ALA A 687 -32.72 -8.78 -19.11
CA ALA A 687 -34.07 -9.13 -18.65
C ALA A 687 -34.07 -9.97 -17.35
N LYS A 688 -32.89 -10.45 -16.92
CA LYS A 688 -32.70 -11.28 -15.71
C LYS A 688 -32.05 -10.54 -14.53
N GLN A 689 -31.74 -9.27 -14.70
CA GLN A 689 -31.16 -8.37 -13.69
C GLN A 689 -32.22 -7.39 -13.23
#